data_AF-L5KUZ8-F1
#
_entry.id   AF-L5KUZ8-F1
#
_cell.length_a   1.000
_cell.length_b   1.000
_cell.length_c   1.000
_cell.angle_alpha   90.00
_cell.angle_beta   90.00
_cell.angle_gamma   90.00
#
_symmetry.space_group_name_H-M   'P 1'
#
loop_
_entity.id
_entity.type
_entity.pdbx_description
1 polymer ?
#
loop_
_entity_poly.entity_id
_entity_poly.type
_entity_poly.pdbx_seq_one_letter_code
_entity_poly.pdbx_strand_id
1 'polypeptide(L)'
;MKGWGWLALFLGVLLGTAWARRSQDLHCGACRALVDELEWEIAQVDPKKTIQMGSFRINPDGSQSVVEVPYARSEAHLTELLEEVCDRMKEYGEQIDPSTHRKNYIRVVSRNGESNELDLQGIRIDSDISGTLKFACESIVEEYEDELIEFFSREADNVKDKLCSKRTAYALKNGGWYVYQFDFGYFLDSGIHQYESGIIFQIVMCCLQIYVTMPCIYRMMSYEPLERPRLTGLMDHPQEGKRNASCLVLAARHASASSMNLKDVLADLIPKEQARVKTFRQQHGKMVVGQITVDMMYGGMRGMKGLVYETSVLDPDEGIRFRGYSIPECQKLLPRAKGGDEPLPEGLFWLLVTGQIPTEEQVSWLSKEWAKRAALPSHVVTMLDNFPTNLHPMSQLSAAITALNSESNFARAYAEGINRTKYWELIYEDCMDLIAKLPCVAAKIYRNLYREGSSIGAIDSKLDWSHNFTNMLGYTDAQFTELMRLYLTIHSDHEGGNVSAHTSHLVGSALSDPYLSFSAAMNGLAGPLHGLANQEVLVWLTQLQKEVGKDVSDEKLRDYIWNTLKSGRVVPGYGHAVLRKTDPRYTCQREFALKHLPHDPMFKLVAQLYKIVPHVLLEQGKAKNPWPNVDAHSGVLLQYYGMTEMNYYTVLFGVSRALGVLAQLIWSRALGFPLERPKSMSTDGLMKFVDSKSG
;
A
#
# COMPACT_ATOMS: atom_id res chain seq x y z
N MET A 1 29.44 -45.23 22.34
CA MET A 1 28.34 -44.62 21.57
C MET A 1 28.88 -43.55 20.61
N LYS A 2 29.36 -43.95 19.42
CA LYS A 2 29.68 -43.06 18.29
C LYS A 2 29.30 -43.84 17.03
N GLY A 3 28.29 -43.40 16.28
CA GLY A 3 27.79 -44.14 15.10
C GLY A 3 26.39 -43.76 14.62
N TRP A 4 25.54 -43.18 15.48
CA TRP A 4 24.15 -42.88 15.13
C TRP A 4 23.96 -41.50 14.45
N GLY A 5 24.90 -40.56 14.59
CA GLY A 5 24.81 -39.24 13.97
C GLY A 5 25.03 -39.21 12.45
N TRP A 6 25.85 -40.13 11.91
CA TRP A 6 26.15 -40.17 10.47
C TRP A 6 25.03 -40.82 9.64
N LEU A 7 24.29 -41.78 10.21
CA LEU A 7 23.12 -42.37 9.53
C LEU A 7 22.00 -41.32 9.33
N ALA A 8 21.75 -40.48 10.34
CA ALA A 8 20.70 -39.47 10.28
C ALA A 8 20.97 -38.41 9.19
N LEU A 9 22.23 -37.97 9.01
CA LEU A 9 22.59 -37.05 7.93
C LEU A 9 22.45 -37.71 6.54
N PHE A 10 22.88 -38.96 6.37
CA PHE A 10 22.75 -39.67 5.09
C PHE A 10 21.30 -39.96 4.71
N LEU A 11 20.44 -40.38 5.67
CA LEU A 11 19.01 -40.52 5.44
C LEU A 11 18.35 -39.17 5.14
N GLY A 12 18.73 -38.09 5.82
CA GLY A 12 18.21 -36.75 5.54
C GLY A 12 18.51 -36.26 4.12
N VAL A 13 19.73 -36.49 3.63
CA VAL A 13 20.12 -36.12 2.25
C VAL A 13 19.46 -37.02 1.20
N LEU A 14 19.32 -38.33 1.45
CA LEU A 14 18.61 -39.25 0.54
C LEU A 14 17.10 -38.99 0.49
N LEU A 15 16.47 -38.69 1.63
CA LEU A 15 15.05 -38.30 1.68
C LEU A 15 14.83 -36.93 1.05
N GLY A 16 15.71 -35.95 1.32
CA GLY A 16 15.63 -34.62 0.71
C GLY A 16 15.79 -34.64 -0.81
N THR A 17 16.73 -35.42 -1.34
CA THR A 17 16.89 -35.58 -2.80
C THR A 17 15.74 -36.35 -3.45
N ALA A 18 15.19 -37.37 -2.77
CA ALA A 18 13.99 -38.06 -3.26
C ALA A 18 12.75 -37.15 -3.25
N TRP A 19 12.57 -36.32 -2.22
CA TRP A 19 11.44 -35.40 -2.10
C TRP A 19 11.52 -34.23 -3.09
N ALA A 20 12.71 -33.64 -3.27
CA ALA A 20 12.97 -32.64 -4.30
C ALA A 20 12.66 -33.17 -5.71
N ARG A 21 13.13 -34.38 -6.04
CA ARG A 21 12.87 -35.04 -7.33
C ARG A 21 11.38 -35.35 -7.55
N ARG A 22 10.68 -35.75 -6.49
CA ARG A 22 9.23 -36.04 -6.53
C ARG A 22 8.38 -34.77 -6.71
N SER A 23 8.84 -33.63 -6.19
CA SER A 23 8.23 -32.31 -6.44
C SER A 23 8.46 -31.84 -7.89
N GLN A 24 9.66 -32.10 -8.42
CA GLN A 24 10.10 -31.73 -9.76
C GLN A 24 9.27 -32.40 -10.89
N ASP A 25 9.03 -33.72 -10.80
CA ASP A 25 8.24 -34.43 -11.81
C ASP A 25 6.76 -33.93 -11.83
N LEU A 26 6.22 -33.55 -10.67
CA LEU A 26 4.87 -32.95 -10.54
C LEU A 26 4.75 -31.59 -11.24
N HIS A 27 5.67 -30.67 -10.99
CA HIS A 27 5.61 -29.31 -11.59
C HIS A 27 5.85 -29.36 -13.11
N CYS A 28 6.75 -30.22 -13.59
CA CYS A 28 6.92 -30.44 -15.03
C CYS A 28 5.66 -31.03 -15.67
N GLY A 29 5.00 -31.97 -14.98
CA GLY A 29 3.70 -32.53 -15.37
C GLY A 29 2.59 -31.47 -15.46
N ALA A 30 2.44 -30.66 -14.41
CA ALA A 30 1.46 -29.57 -14.34
C ALA A 30 1.69 -28.53 -15.44
N CYS A 31 2.93 -28.09 -15.66
CA CYS A 31 3.30 -27.16 -16.73
C CYS A 31 2.91 -27.72 -18.12
N ARG A 32 3.20 -29.01 -18.37
CA ARG A 32 2.88 -29.66 -19.64
C ARG A 32 1.37 -29.79 -19.86
N ALA A 33 0.62 -30.15 -18.83
CA ALA A 33 -0.84 -30.21 -18.88
C ALA A 33 -1.48 -28.82 -19.08
N LEU A 34 -0.97 -27.79 -18.39
CA LEU A 34 -1.37 -26.40 -18.57
C LEU A 34 -1.20 -25.93 -20.02
N VAL A 35 -0.03 -26.16 -20.62
CA VAL A 35 0.22 -25.83 -22.03
C VAL A 35 -0.72 -26.59 -22.96
N ASP A 36 -0.90 -27.91 -22.74
CA ASP A 36 -1.76 -28.74 -23.58
C ASP A 36 -3.22 -28.28 -23.62
N GLU A 37 -3.76 -27.83 -22.48
CA GLU A 37 -5.15 -27.33 -22.40
C GLU A 37 -5.26 -25.88 -22.94
N LEU A 38 -4.27 -25.01 -22.69
CA LEU A 38 -4.23 -23.65 -23.29
C LEU A 38 -4.18 -23.71 -24.82
N GLU A 39 -3.29 -24.54 -25.41
CA GLU A 39 -3.23 -24.72 -26.87
C GLU A 39 -4.56 -25.23 -27.45
N TRP A 40 -5.32 -26.03 -26.68
CA TRP A 40 -6.61 -26.55 -27.13
C TRP A 40 -7.73 -25.52 -27.07
N GLU A 41 -7.87 -24.78 -25.95
CA GLU A 41 -8.89 -23.73 -25.80
C GLU A 41 -8.64 -22.62 -26.85
N ILE A 42 -7.38 -22.21 -27.07
CA ILE A 42 -6.99 -21.27 -28.14
C ILE A 42 -7.42 -21.79 -29.53
N ALA A 43 -7.27 -23.10 -29.78
CA ALA A 43 -7.68 -23.74 -31.03
C ALA A 43 -9.20 -23.91 -31.20
N GLN A 44 -10.02 -23.72 -30.15
CA GLN A 44 -11.49 -23.70 -30.28
C GLN A 44 -12.02 -22.34 -30.75
N VAL A 45 -11.21 -21.28 -30.69
CA VAL A 45 -11.62 -19.93 -31.08
C VAL A 45 -11.65 -19.81 -32.62
N ASP A 46 -12.72 -19.21 -33.16
CA ASP A 46 -12.79 -18.87 -34.58
C ASP A 46 -11.58 -17.99 -34.98
N PRO A 47 -10.71 -18.43 -35.92
CA PRO A 47 -9.53 -17.66 -36.33
C PRO A 47 -9.88 -16.33 -37.02
N LYS A 48 -11.14 -16.08 -37.37
CA LYS A 48 -11.63 -14.79 -37.89
C LYS A 48 -12.11 -13.83 -36.81
N LYS A 49 -12.22 -14.26 -35.54
CA LYS A 49 -12.66 -13.41 -34.44
C LYS A 49 -11.55 -12.45 -34.04
N THR A 50 -11.72 -11.16 -34.32
CA THR A 50 -10.82 -10.08 -33.86
C THR A 50 -11.38 -9.39 -32.62
N ILE A 51 -10.50 -8.68 -31.89
CA ILE A 51 -10.85 -7.73 -30.85
C ILE A 51 -10.21 -6.38 -31.18
N GLN A 52 -10.97 -5.31 -30.97
CA GLN A 52 -10.52 -3.93 -31.16
C GLN A 52 -9.78 -3.45 -29.91
N MET A 53 -8.46 -3.32 -30.03
CA MET A 53 -7.65 -2.63 -29.02
C MET A 53 -7.58 -1.14 -29.37
N GLY A 54 -8.22 -0.33 -28.54
CA GLY A 54 -8.19 1.13 -28.67
C GLY A 54 -6.84 1.69 -28.26
N SER A 55 -6.14 2.37 -29.17
CA SER A 55 -5.02 3.23 -28.81
C SER A 55 -5.51 4.33 -27.86
N PHE A 56 -4.94 4.46 -26.66
CA PHE A 56 -5.23 5.61 -25.78
C PHE A 56 -4.77 6.96 -26.37
N ARG A 57 -4.07 6.96 -27.51
CA ARG A 57 -3.70 8.17 -28.26
C ARG A 57 -4.77 8.50 -29.30
N ILE A 58 -5.43 9.63 -29.07
CA ILE A 58 -6.23 10.33 -30.08
C ILE A 58 -5.26 11.12 -30.97
N ASN A 59 -5.42 11.00 -32.28
CA ASN A 59 -4.66 11.74 -33.29
C ASN A 59 -5.00 13.24 -33.24
N PRO A 60 -4.16 14.14 -33.80
CA PRO A 60 -4.43 15.58 -33.80
C PRO A 60 -5.73 16.03 -34.51
N ASP A 61 -6.35 15.15 -35.29
CA ASP A 61 -7.63 15.36 -35.98
C ASP A 61 -8.87 14.87 -35.18
N GLY A 62 -8.66 14.33 -33.97
CA GLY A 62 -9.72 13.77 -33.14
C GLY A 62 -10.06 12.30 -33.42
N SER A 63 -9.40 11.65 -34.39
CA SER A 63 -9.57 10.22 -34.64
C SER A 63 -8.78 9.35 -33.64
N GLN A 64 -9.30 8.18 -33.29
CA GLN A 64 -8.60 7.20 -32.46
C GLN A 64 -8.17 6.03 -33.33
N SER A 65 -6.88 5.67 -33.32
CA SER A 65 -6.40 4.49 -34.04
C SER A 65 -6.84 3.22 -33.32
N VAL A 66 -7.77 2.49 -33.93
CA VAL A 66 -8.20 1.17 -33.46
C VAL A 66 -7.34 0.12 -34.14
N VAL A 67 -6.63 -0.69 -33.35
CA VAL A 67 -5.85 -1.82 -33.87
C VAL A 67 -6.67 -3.08 -33.62
N GLU A 68 -7.05 -3.77 -34.69
CA GLU A 68 -7.66 -5.09 -34.58
C GLU A 68 -6.59 -6.17 -34.48
N VAL A 69 -6.70 -7.02 -33.46
CA VAL A 69 -5.85 -8.20 -33.26
C VAL A 69 -6.71 -9.47 -33.17
N PRO A 70 -6.17 -10.66 -33.48
CA PRO A 70 -6.88 -11.92 -33.28
C PRO A 70 -7.24 -12.12 -31.80
N TYR A 71 -8.52 -12.38 -31.51
CA TYR A 71 -9.00 -12.56 -30.13
C TYR A 71 -8.36 -13.80 -29.47
N ALA A 72 -8.15 -14.88 -30.24
CA ALA A 72 -7.62 -16.17 -29.78
C ALA A 72 -6.27 -16.09 -29.04
N ARG A 73 -5.44 -15.09 -29.34
CA ARG A 73 -4.13 -14.86 -28.71
C ARG A 73 -4.01 -13.44 -28.13
N SER A 74 -5.15 -12.76 -27.93
CA SER A 74 -5.18 -11.46 -27.26
C SER A 74 -4.95 -11.62 -25.76
N GLU A 75 -4.19 -10.71 -25.16
CA GLU A 75 -3.90 -10.68 -23.72
C GLU A 75 -5.16 -10.87 -22.87
N ALA A 76 -6.22 -10.10 -23.17
CA ALA A 76 -7.50 -10.19 -22.47
C ALA A 76 -8.14 -11.59 -22.48
N HIS A 77 -7.99 -12.36 -23.57
CA HIS A 77 -8.49 -13.73 -23.64
C HIS A 77 -7.54 -14.74 -22.99
N LEU A 78 -6.23 -14.55 -23.13
CA LEU A 78 -5.24 -15.42 -22.49
C LEU A 78 -5.32 -15.32 -20.95
N THR A 79 -5.54 -14.13 -20.38
CA THR A 79 -5.82 -13.96 -18.95
C THR A 79 -7.10 -14.70 -18.53
N GLU A 80 -8.19 -14.57 -19.30
CA GLU A 80 -9.47 -15.27 -19.03
C GLU A 80 -9.29 -16.81 -19.04
N LEU A 81 -8.52 -17.34 -20.00
CA LEU A 81 -8.19 -18.78 -20.03
C LEU A 81 -7.32 -19.21 -18.85
N LEU A 82 -6.35 -18.40 -18.44
CA LEU A 82 -5.46 -18.70 -17.32
C LEU A 82 -6.19 -18.77 -15.97
N GLU A 83 -7.28 -18.01 -15.78
CA GLU A 83 -8.12 -18.09 -14.57
C GLU A 83 -8.86 -19.45 -14.44
N GLU A 84 -9.25 -20.09 -15.56
CA GLU A 84 -10.07 -21.31 -15.54
C GLU A 84 -9.31 -22.61 -15.86
N VAL A 85 -8.21 -22.56 -16.64
CA VAL A 85 -7.56 -23.75 -17.21
C VAL A 85 -7.08 -24.78 -16.15
N CYS A 86 -6.67 -24.34 -14.96
CA CYS A 86 -6.23 -25.25 -13.91
C CYS A 86 -7.37 -26.11 -13.31
N ASP A 87 -8.64 -25.79 -13.54
CA ASP A 87 -9.76 -26.69 -13.21
C ASP A 87 -9.80 -27.95 -14.08
N ARG A 88 -9.12 -27.96 -15.23
CA ARG A 88 -8.97 -29.15 -16.10
C ARG A 88 -8.06 -30.22 -15.49
N MET A 89 -7.24 -29.90 -14.49
CA MET A 89 -6.33 -30.87 -13.84
C MET A 89 -7.07 -32.03 -13.13
N LYS A 90 -8.39 -31.90 -12.89
CA LYS A 90 -9.26 -33.00 -12.45
C LYS A 90 -9.47 -34.10 -13.51
N GLU A 91 -9.19 -33.79 -14.78
CA GLU A 91 -9.36 -34.68 -15.94
C GLU A 91 -8.06 -35.42 -16.28
N TYR A 92 -7.04 -35.36 -15.40
CA TYR A 92 -5.73 -36.00 -15.56
C TYR A 92 -5.48 -37.07 -14.48
N GLY A 93 -4.83 -38.17 -14.87
CA GLY A 93 -4.38 -39.25 -13.99
C GLY A 93 -2.86 -39.45 -14.03
N GLU A 94 -2.31 -40.09 -13.01
CA GLU A 94 -0.88 -40.39 -12.90
C GLU A 94 -0.55 -41.76 -13.51
N GLN A 95 0.37 -41.80 -14.47
CA GLN A 95 0.96 -43.04 -15.00
C GLN A 95 2.45 -43.09 -14.62
N ILE A 96 2.96 -44.28 -14.29
CA ILE A 96 4.39 -44.49 -14.08
C ILE A 96 4.97 -45.15 -15.33
N ASP A 97 5.96 -44.50 -15.95
CA ASP A 97 6.70 -45.04 -17.08
C ASP A 97 7.44 -46.33 -16.67
N PRO A 98 7.16 -47.49 -17.30
CA PRO A 98 7.80 -48.77 -16.95
C PRO A 98 9.32 -48.79 -17.15
N SER A 99 9.85 -47.93 -18.04
CA SER A 99 11.25 -47.89 -18.45
C SER A 99 12.08 -46.86 -17.67
N THR A 100 11.50 -45.70 -17.32
CA THR A 100 12.20 -44.63 -16.59
C THR A 100 11.81 -44.51 -15.12
N HIS A 101 10.74 -45.20 -14.70
CA HIS A 101 10.10 -45.09 -13.38
C HIS A 101 9.70 -43.66 -13.00
N ARG A 102 9.53 -42.76 -13.98
CA ARG A 102 9.03 -41.40 -13.76
C ARG A 102 7.51 -41.35 -13.77
N LYS A 103 6.99 -40.36 -13.07
CA LYS A 103 5.56 -40.01 -13.10
C LYS A 103 5.28 -39.11 -14.30
N ASN A 104 4.33 -39.53 -15.13
CA ASN A 104 3.73 -38.73 -16.18
C ASN A 104 2.25 -38.49 -15.82
N TYR A 105 1.70 -37.35 -16.24
CA TYR A 105 0.30 -37.01 -16.03
C TYR A 105 -0.39 -36.98 -17.39
N ILE A 106 -1.44 -37.77 -17.54
CA ILE A 106 -2.12 -38.01 -18.83
C ILE A 106 -3.61 -37.69 -18.66
N ARG A 107 -4.19 -37.02 -19.64
CA ARG A 107 -5.63 -36.71 -19.67
C ARG A 107 -6.43 -38.02 -19.81
N VAL A 108 -7.31 -38.29 -18.86
CA VAL A 108 -8.12 -39.53 -18.78
C VAL A 108 -9.56 -39.34 -19.25
N VAL A 109 -9.92 -38.11 -19.65
CA VAL A 109 -11.23 -37.77 -20.23
C VAL A 109 -11.00 -37.24 -21.66
N SER A 110 -11.88 -37.60 -22.60
CA SER A 110 -11.89 -37.02 -23.95
C SER A 110 -12.34 -35.56 -23.91
N ARG A 111 -11.61 -34.68 -24.61
CA ARG A 111 -11.93 -33.23 -24.68
C ARG A 111 -13.31 -32.95 -25.30
N ASN A 112 -13.82 -33.86 -26.13
CA ASN A 112 -15.10 -33.70 -26.82
C ASN A 112 -16.26 -34.44 -26.12
N GLY A 113 -16.03 -35.06 -24.96
CA GLY A 113 -17.04 -35.87 -24.25
C GLY A 113 -17.38 -37.22 -24.88
N GLU A 114 -16.89 -37.52 -26.09
CA GLU A 114 -17.04 -38.83 -26.73
C GLU A 114 -16.18 -39.89 -26.03
N SER A 115 -16.81 -40.99 -25.63
CA SER A 115 -16.19 -42.13 -24.95
C SER A 115 -15.42 -43.02 -25.93
N ASN A 116 -14.31 -42.53 -26.46
CA ASN A 116 -13.29 -43.42 -27.03
C ASN A 116 -12.69 -44.27 -25.90
N GLU A 117 -12.46 -45.56 -26.17
CA GLU A 117 -11.77 -46.46 -25.24
C GLU A 117 -10.32 -46.01 -25.03
N LEU A 118 -10.11 -45.14 -24.04
CA LEU A 118 -8.79 -44.85 -23.50
C LEU A 118 -8.30 -46.10 -22.76
N ASP A 119 -7.12 -46.61 -23.14
CA ASP A 119 -6.49 -47.70 -22.40
C ASP A 119 -5.97 -47.18 -21.05
N LEU A 120 -6.82 -47.31 -20.01
CA LEU A 120 -6.53 -46.87 -18.65
C LEU A 120 -5.60 -47.84 -17.90
N GLN A 121 -5.03 -48.86 -18.54
CA GLN A 121 -4.12 -49.79 -17.88
C GLN A 121 -2.90 -49.06 -17.31
N GLY A 122 -2.72 -49.18 -15.98
CA GLY A 122 -1.61 -48.57 -15.26
C GLY A 122 -1.77 -47.08 -14.92
N ILE A 123 -2.93 -46.46 -15.18
CA ILE A 123 -3.19 -45.07 -14.78
C ILE A 123 -3.91 -45.03 -13.42
N ARG A 124 -3.33 -44.32 -12.45
CA ARG A 124 -3.94 -44.03 -11.15
C ARG A 124 -4.69 -42.71 -11.22
N ILE A 125 -6.01 -42.79 -11.11
CA ILE A 125 -6.92 -41.64 -10.96
C ILE A 125 -7.31 -41.57 -9.49
N ASP A 126 -7.06 -40.44 -8.84
CA ASP A 126 -7.21 -40.25 -7.40
C ASP A 126 -7.46 -38.77 -7.11
N SER A 127 -8.42 -38.45 -6.22
CA SER A 127 -8.75 -37.06 -5.87
C SER A 127 -7.56 -36.31 -5.29
N ASP A 128 -6.69 -37.01 -4.55
CA ASP A 128 -5.49 -36.40 -3.96
C ASP A 128 -4.48 -36.03 -5.06
N ILE A 129 -4.39 -36.83 -6.13
CA ILE A 129 -3.52 -36.56 -7.28
C ILE A 129 -4.04 -35.38 -8.09
N SER A 130 -5.33 -35.37 -8.42
CA SER A 130 -5.96 -34.26 -9.14
C SER A 130 -5.86 -32.93 -8.38
N GLY A 131 -6.07 -32.94 -7.06
CA GLY A 131 -5.91 -31.76 -6.22
C GLY A 131 -4.45 -31.28 -6.15
N THR A 132 -3.49 -32.22 -6.06
CA THR A 132 -2.05 -31.90 -6.06
C THR A 132 -1.58 -31.33 -7.41
N LEU A 133 -2.08 -31.87 -8.53
CA LEU A 133 -1.77 -31.38 -9.88
C LEU A 133 -2.42 -30.01 -10.15
N LYS A 134 -3.68 -29.81 -9.70
CA LYS A 134 -4.34 -28.50 -9.74
C LYS A 134 -3.54 -27.45 -8.97
N PHE A 135 -3.13 -27.72 -7.74
CA PHE A 135 -2.34 -26.78 -6.93
C PHE A 135 -1.00 -26.42 -7.60
N ALA A 136 -0.33 -27.39 -8.22
CA ALA A 136 0.90 -27.15 -8.97
C ALA A 136 0.64 -26.29 -10.24
N CYS A 137 -0.48 -26.50 -10.93
CA CYS A 137 -0.91 -25.66 -12.05
C CYS A 137 -1.20 -24.22 -11.59
N GLU A 138 -2.02 -24.04 -10.55
CA GLU A 138 -2.35 -22.72 -9.98
C GLU A 138 -1.08 -21.97 -9.55
N SER A 139 -0.10 -22.68 -8.97
CA SER A 139 1.19 -22.09 -8.58
C SER A 139 2.01 -21.62 -9.81
N ILE A 140 1.99 -22.39 -10.92
CA ILE A 140 2.67 -22.01 -12.16
C ILE A 140 1.99 -20.80 -12.82
N VAL A 141 0.65 -20.75 -12.80
CA VAL A 141 -0.09 -19.59 -13.31
C VAL A 141 0.17 -18.35 -12.43
N GLU A 142 0.08 -18.46 -11.09
CA GLU A 142 0.38 -17.36 -10.16
C GLU A 142 1.82 -16.80 -10.31
N GLU A 143 2.79 -17.64 -10.66
CA GLU A 143 4.21 -17.26 -10.75
C GLU A 143 4.63 -16.77 -12.15
N TYR A 144 4.00 -17.28 -13.22
CA TYR A 144 4.44 -17.07 -14.61
C TYR A 144 3.35 -16.50 -15.55
N GLU A 145 2.29 -15.89 -15.02
CA GLU A 145 1.15 -15.31 -15.78
C GLU A 145 1.59 -14.46 -16.99
N ASP A 146 2.37 -13.39 -16.74
CA ASP A 146 2.86 -12.47 -17.79
C ASP A 146 3.67 -13.19 -18.87
N GLU A 147 4.45 -14.20 -18.46
CA GLU A 147 5.33 -14.96 -19.35
C GLU A 147 4.54 -15.96 -20.20
N LEU A 148 3.54 -16.61 -19.61
CA LEU A 148 2.57 -17.45 -20.32
C LEU A 148 1.86 -16.61 -21.39
N ILE A 149 1.36 -15.42 -21.03
CA ILE A 149 0.73 -14.49 -21.97
C ILE A 149 1.71 -14.09 -23.07
N GLU A 150 2.96 -13.73 -22.78
CA GLU A 150 3.95 -13.41 -23.82
C GLU A 150 4.17 -14.61 -24.76
N PHE A 151 4.38 -15.81 -24.22
CA PHE A 151 4.61 -17.03 -25.01
C PHE A 151 3.40 -17.44 -25.86
N PHE A 152 2.17 -17.25 -25.39
CA PHE A 152 0.96 -17.59 -26.16
C PHE A 152 0.47 -16.46 -27.08
N SER A 153 0.83 -15.21 -26.81
CA SER A 153 0.54 -14.06 -27.71
C SER A 153 1.26 -14.17 -29.06
N ARG A 154 2.44 -14.81 -29.09
CA ARG A 154 3.23 -15.06 -30.30
C ARG A 154 3.05 -16.51 -30.74
N GLU A 155 2.86 -16.72 -32.04
CA GLU A 155 2.84 -18.07 -32.61
C GLU A 155 4.29 -18.61 -32.64
N ALA A 156 4.59 -19.56 -31.75
CA ALA A 156 5.95 -20.02 -31.50
C ALA A 156 6.03 -21.56 -31.45
N ASP A 157 6.89 -22.15 -32.27
CA ASP A 157 7.08 -23.61 -32.25
C ASP A 157 7.63 -24.11 -30.92
N ASN A 158 7.16 -25.28 -30.48
CA ASN A 158 7.63 -25.99 -29.28
C ASN A 158 7.45 -25.20 -27.96
N VAL A 159 6.31 -24.50 -27.77
CA VAL A 159 5.98 -23.79 -26.52
C VAL A 159 6.16 -24.70 -25.30
N LYS A 160 5.60 -25.91 -25.36
CA LYS A 160 5.65 -26.92 -24.30
C LYS A 160 7.06 -27.21 -23.78
N ASP A 161 8.03 -27.38 -24.66
CA ASP A 161 9.41 -27.62 -24.24
C ASP A 161 10.15 -26.32 -23.90
N LYS A 162 9.90 -25.20 -24.60
CA LYS A 162 10.51 -23.89 -24.26
C LYS A 162 10.10 -23.39 -22.88
N LEU A 163 8.84 -23.58 -22.49
CA LEU A 163 8.32 -23.18 -21.19
C LEU A 163 8.74 -24.20 -20.11
N CYS A 164 8.38 -25.48 -20.28
CA CYS A 164 8.49 -26.51 -19.25
C CYS A 164 9.85 -27.22 -19.17
N SER A 165 10.86 -26.81 -19.95
CA SER A 165 12.25 -27.27 -19.78
C SER A 165 13.25 -26.16 -19.45
N LYS A 166 12.97 -24.90 -19.83
CA LYS A 166 13.93 -23.79 -19.70
C LYS A 166 13.70 -22.90 -18.47
N ARG A 167 12.46 -22.81 -17.94
CA ARG A 167 12.14 -21.95 -16.77
C ARG A 167 11.83 -22.71 -15.49
N THR A 168 11.15 -23.86 -15.54
CA THR A 168 11.26 -24.85 -14.45
C THR A 168 12.67 -25.46 -14.51
N ALA A 169 13.59 -25.01 -13.65
CA ALA A 169 15.03 -25.31 -13.68
C ALA A 169 15.41 -26.77 -13.30
N TYR A 170 14.60 -27.74 -13.71
CA TYR A 170 14.57 -29.10 -13.21
C TYR A 170 14.04 -30.10 -14.26
N ALA A 171 14.65 -30.14 -15.44
CA ALA A 171 14.64 -31.31 -16.33
C ALA A 171 15.96 -31.44 -17.09
N LEU A 172 16.47 -32.67 -17.24
CA LEU A 172 17.67 -33.04 -18.02
C LEU A 172 19.04 -32.46 -17.55
N LYS A 173 19.49 -32.87 -16.36
CA LYS A 173 20.89 -33.33 -16.24
C LYS A 173 20.94 -34.83 -16.47
N ASN A 174 21.28 -35.25 -17.70
CA ASN A 174 21.92 -36.53 -18.01
C ASN A 174 22.39 -36.58 -19.47
N GLY A 175 23.71 -36.58 -19.69
CA GLY A 175 24.38 -37.16 -20.86
C GLY A 175 24.19 -36.48 -22.23
N GLY A 176 25.07 -35.54 -22.58
CA GLY A 176 25.22 -35.08 -23.97
C GLY A 176 25.99 -33.76 -24.07
N TRP A 177 27.21 -33.79 -24.63
CA TRP A 177 27.93 -32.57 -25.00
C TRP A 177 27.39 -32.07 -26.34
N TYR A 178 26.81 -30.87 -26.39
CA TYR A 178 26.63 -30.12 -27.63
C TYR A 178 27.04 -28.67 -27.48
N VAL A 179 27.61 -28.14 -28.56
CA VAL A 179 28.32 -26.87 -28.65
C VAL A 179 27.32 -25.73 -28.78
N TYR A 180 27.52 -24.63 -28.04
CA TYR A 180 26.82 -23.38 -28.29
C TYR A 180 27.36 -22.72 -29.56
N GLN A 181 26.60 -22.84 -30.64
CA GLN A 181 26.79 -22.03 -31.84
C GLN A 181 26.00 -20.73 -31.64
N PHE A 182 26.70 -19.60 -31.49
CA PHE A 182 26.10 -18.27 -31.49
C PHE A 182 25.84 -17.83 -32.93
N ASP A 183 24.58 -17.75 -33.34
CA ASP A 183 24.22 -17.10 -34.60
C ASP A 183 24.27 -15.58 -34.44
N PHE A 184 25.32 -14.98 -35.00
CA PHE A 184 25.42 -13.54 -35.25
C PHE A 184 24.62 -13.22 -36.53
N GLY A 185 23.47 -12.57 -36.40
CA GLY A 185 22.57 -12.45 -37.55
C GLY A 185 21.45 -11.41 -37.49
N TYR A 186 21.67 -10.22 -36.93
CA TYR A 186 20.84 -9.03 -37.19
C TYR A 186 21.58 -7.73 -36.78
N PHE A 187 22.52 -7.25 -37.62
CA PHE A 187 22.95 -5.83 -37.69
C PHE A 187 23.89 -5.59 -38.89
N LEU A 188 23.37 -5.76 -40.12
CA LEU A 188 24.04 -5.34 -41.36
C LEU A 188 22.99 -4.86 -42.37
N ASP A 189 22.44 -3.66 -42.18
CA ASP A 189 21.99 -2.83 -43.31
C ASP A 189 21.96 -1.33 -42.99
N SER A 190 23.15 -0.72 -42.93
CA SER A 190 23.36 0.74 -43.08
C SER A 190 24.87 1.01 -43.21
N GLY A 191 25.40 0.93 -44.44
CA GLY A 191 26.82 1.14 -44.68
C GLY A 191 27.25 2.60 -44.61
N ILE A 192 28.42 2.86 -44.02
CA ILE A 192 29.28 4.03 -44.25
C ILE A 192 30.74 3.56 -44.12
N HIS A 193 31.62 4.10 -44.97
CA HIS A 193 33.02 3.66 -45.12
C HIS A 193 33.95 4.09 -43.99
N GLN A 194 34.98 3.25 -43.77
CA GLN A 194 36.37 3.54 -43.34
C GLN A 194 36.66 4.85 -42.60
N TYR A 195 37.31 4.75 -41.43
CA TYR A 195 38.70 5.25 -41.27
C TYR A 195 39.39 4.63 -40.04
N GLU A 196 40.71 4.42 -40.20
CA GLU A 196 41.76 4.19 -39.20
C GLU A 196 41.74 3.04 -38.18
N SER A 197 42.88 2.34 -38.17
CA SER A 197 43.21 1.15 -37.40
C SER A 197 44.12 1.46 -36.21
N GLY A 198 43.80 0.91 -35.04
CA GLY A 198 44.73 0.86 -33.90
C GLY A 198 44.01 0.97 -32.55
N ILE A 199 44.44 0.15 -31.58
CA ILE A 199 43.93 0.13 -30.20
C ILE A 199 42.49 -0.44 -30.07
N ILE A 200 42.37 -1.79 -30.13
CA ILE A 200 41.56 -2.66 -29.25
C ILE A 200 42.03 -4.10 -29.55
N PHE A 201 43.23 -4.45 -29.06
CA PHE A 201 43.74 -5.83 -29.13
C PHE A 201 44.55 -6.24 -27.89
N GLN A 202 44.52 -5.43 -26.83
CA GLN A 202 45.39 -5.58 -25.64
C GLN A 202 44.62 -5.72 -24.30
N ILE A 203 43.28 -5.75 -24.30
CA ILE A 203 42.48 -5.69 -23.05
C ILE A 203 41.54 -6.91 -22.84
N VAL A 204 41.24 -7.71 -23.87
CA VAL A 204 40.26 -8.82 -23.76
C VAL A 204 40.90 -10.21 -23.51
N MET A 205 42.22 -10.34 -23.65
CA MET A 205 42.97 -11.60 -23.42
C MET A 205 43.50 -11.74 -21.98
N CYS A 206 42.63 -11.58 -20.95
CA CYS A 206 43.06 -11.71 -19.54
C CYS A 206 42.02 -12.25 -18.53
N CYS A 207 40.81 -12.67 -18.93
CA CYS A 207 39.77 -13.11 -17.97
C CYS A 207 39.07 -14.45 -18.28
N LEU A 208 39.69 -15.35 -19.05
CA LEU A 208 39.27 -16.75 -19.12
C LEU A 208 40.49 -17.69 -19.19
N GLN A 209 40.96 -18.14 -18.03
CA GLN A 209 41.51 -19.49 -17.81
C GLN A 209 41.65 -19.74 -16.30
N ILE A 210 41.53 -21.01 -15.87
CA ILE A 210 41.88 -21.55 -14.52
C ILE A 210 40.88 -21.25 -13.39
N TYR A 211 40.05 -22.23 -13.02
CA TYR A 211 39.69 -22.52 -11.60
C TYR A 211 39.09 -23.93 -11.36
N VAL A 212 39.88 -24.98 -11.63
CA VAL A 212 39.90 -26.29 -10.92
C VAL A 212 41.34 -26.80 -11.14
N THR A 213 42.21 -27.10 -10.17
CA THR A 213 42.15 -28.07 -9.04
C THR A 213 43.15 -27.74 -7.89
N MET A 214 42.98 -28.41 -6.74
CA MET A 214 43.86 -28.55 -5.53
C MET A 214 45.39 -28.80 -5.77
N PRO A 215 46.29 -28.86 -4.73
CA PRO A 215 46.26 -28.38 -3.32
C PRO A 215 47.58 -27.69 -2.82
N CYS A 216 47.57 -27.28 -1.53
CA CYS A 216 48.64 -27.11 -0.50
C CYS A 216 50.18 -27.00 -0.79
N ILE A 217 50.85 -26.46 0.25
CA ILE A 217 52.28 -26.55 0.66
C ILE A 217 53.24 -25.43 0.17
N TYR A 218 53.52 -24.41 1.02
CA TYR A 218 54.79 -24.31 1.79
C TYR A 218 54.77 -23.16 2.83
N ARG A 219 55.71 -23.22 3.78
CA ARG A 219 55.89 -22.36 4.97
C ARG A 219 57.33 -21.83 4.99
N MET A 220 57.60 -20.78 5.80
CA MET A 220 58.89 -20.08 6.09
C MET A 220 58.99 -18.69 5.44
N MET A 221 59.52 -17.63 6.06
CA MET A 221 60.04 -17.47 7.44
C MET A 221 60.08 -15.97 7.88
N SER A 222 59.74 -15.71 9.15
CA SER A 222 60.31 -14.68 10.08
C SER A 222 60.59 -13.23 9.61
N TYR A 223 60.15 -12.23 10.40
CA TYR A 223 60.99 -11.61 11.46
C TYR A 223 60.17 -10.70 12.42
N GLU A 224 60.52 -10.76 13.71
CA GLU A 224 60.11 -9.88 14.84
C GLU A 224 61.20 -8.77 15.03
N PRO A 225 61.19 -7.83 16.04
CA PRO A 225 60.47 -7.80 17.34
C PRO A 225 59.94 -6.42 17.84
N LEU A 226 59.22 -6.40 19.00
CA LEU A 226 59.61 -5.69 20.25
C LEU A 226 58.50 -5.64 21.35
N GLU A 227 58.78 -6.36 22.45
CA GLU A 227 58.49 -6.17 23.90
C GLU A 227 57.35 -5.20 24.38
N ARG A 228 56.34 -5.64 25.18
CA ARG A 228 56.30 -6.04 26.63
C ARG A 228 56.53 -4.86 27.63
N PRO A 229 55.98 -4.85 28.89
CA PRO A 229 55.69 -6.04 29.75
C PRO A 229 54.48 -6.01 30.76
N ARG A 230 54.05 -7.21 31.21
CA ARG A 230 53.52 -7.58 32.59
C ARG A 230 52.19 -6.94 33.05
N LEU A 231 51.36 -7.44 33.99
CA LEU A 231 51.11 -8.67 34.81
C LEU A 231 49.58 -8.59 35.21
N THR A 232 48.83 -9.56 35.75
CA THR A 232 49.00 -10.91 36.36
C THR A 232 47.78 -11.77 35.92
N GLY A 233 47.71 -13.11 36.00
CA GLY A 233 47.54 -13.95 37.20
C GLY A 233 46.47 -15.02 36.91
N LEU A 234 46.62 -16.27 37.40
CA LEU A 234 45.78 -17.43 37.02
C LEU A 234 44.68 -17.78 38.05
N MET A 235 43.63 -18.47 37.58
CA MET A 235 42.83 -19.57 38.21
C MET A 235 42.29 -19.34 39.65
N ASP A 236 41.02 -19.66 39.98
CA ASP A 236 40.40 -20.99 39.82
C ASP A 236 38.86 -20.99 39.99
N HIS A 237 38.25 -22.16 39.76
CA HIS A 237 36.83 -22.54 39.95
C HIS A 237 36.67 -23.44 41.21
N PRO A 238 35.48 -23.96 41.64
CA PRO A 238 34.07 -23.56 41.47
C PRO A 238 33.16 -23.75 42.74
N GLN A 239 31.83 -23.54 42.60
CA GLN A 239 30.70 -24.08 43.43
C GLN A 239 30.59 -23.60 44.92
N GLU A 240 29.44 -23.57 45.60
CA GLU A 240 28.05 -24.02 45.32
C GLU A 240 27.05 -23.16 46.15
N GLY A 241 25.77 -22.95 45.73
CA GLY A 241 24.86 -22.13 46.58
C GLY A 241 23.42 -21.79 46.12
N LYS A 242 22.51 -22.78 46.17
CA LYS A 242 21.06 -22.65 46.43
C LYS A 242 20.18 -21.62 45.69
N ARG A 243 19.31 -22.18 44.83
CA ARG A 243 17.84 -21.90 44.67
C ARG A 243 17.33 -20.48 44.99
N ASN A 244 16.85 -19.80 43.94
CA ASN A 244 15.50 -19.23 43.93
C ASN A 244 14.94 -19.21 42.52
N ALA A 245 13.74 -19.76 42.33
CA ALA A 245 13.04 -19.77 41.05
C ALA A 245 11.83 -18.83 41.13
N SER A 246 11.90 -17.66 40.48
CA SER A 246 10.77 -16.79 40.07
C SER A 246 11.28 -15.49 39.42
N CYS A 247 11.65 -15.53 38.13
CA CYS A 247 11.62 -14.40 37.17
C CYS A 247 12.36 -14.79 35.87
N LEU A 248 11.68 -15.38 34.88
CA LEU A 248 12.29 -15.67 33.57
C LEU A 248 11.26 -15.90 32.43
N VAL A 249 10.24 -15.05 32.32
CA VAL A 249 9.30 -15.03 31.16
C VAL A 249 9.00 -13.61 30.64
N LEU A 250 9.83 -12.61 30.96
CA LEU A 250 9.65 -11.21 30.52
C LEU A 250 10.87 -10.59 29.81
N ALA A 251 11.88 -11.40 29.47
CA ALA A 251 13.12 -10.94 28.83
C ALA A 251 13.33 -11.51 27.41
N ALA A 252 12.27 -11.62 26.61
CA ALA A 252 12.31 -12.19 25.26
C ALA A 252 11.48 -11.41 24.20
N ARG A 253 11.29 -10.09 24.39
CA ARG A 253 10.62 -9.19 23.41
C ARG A 253 11.39 -7.91 23.05
N HIS A 254 12.66 -7.79 23.47
CA HIS A 254 13.52 -6.64 23.15
C HIS A 254 14.85 -7.07 22.51
N ALA A 255 14.76 -7.98 21.53
CA ALA A 255 15.90 -8.43 20.73
C ALA A 255 15.55 -8.42 19.23
N SER A 256 15.21 -7.24 18.70
CA SER A 256 15.19 -6.95 17.26
C SER A 256 15.17 -5.44 17.01
N ALA A 257 16.25 -4.74 17.39
CA ALA A 257 16.51 -3.40 16.84
C ALA A 257 17.04 -3.55 15.40
N SER A 258 16.17 -3.90 14.45
CA SER A 258 16.61 -4.47 13.15
C SER A 258 16.99 -3.44 12.08
N SER A 259 16.36 -2.25 12.03
CA SER A 259 16.84 -1.13 11.18
C SER A 259 16.31 0.23 11.66
N MET A 260 17.08 1.28 11.36
CA MET A 260 16.61 2.68 11.42
C MET A 260 15.87 3.10 10.14
N ASN A 261 16.04 2.36 9.05
CA ASN A 261 15.42 2.65 7.76
C ASN A 261 14.04 1.98 7.67
N LEU A 262 13.01 2.82 7.50
CA LEU A 262 11.61 2.39 7.41
C LEU A 262 11.36 1.37 6.28
N LYS A 263 12.09 1.47 5.15
CA LYS A 263 11.92 0.56 4.01
C LYS A 263 12.36 -0.87 4.32
N ASP A 264 13.44 -1.03 5.09
CA ASP A 264 13.95 -2.35 5.49
C ASP A 264 12.99 -3.01 6.49
N VAL A 265 12.51 -2.24 7.47
CA VAL A 265 11.50 -2.71 8.44
C VAL A 265 10.22 -3.14 7.73
N LEU A 266 9.80 -2.41 6.70
CA LEU A 266 8.64 -2.77 5.89
C LEU A 266 8.89 -4.03 5.05
N ALA A 267 10.06 -4.19 4.44
CA ALA A 267 10.45 -5.40 3.71
C ALA A 267 10.38 -6.66 4.59
N ASP A 268 10.75 -6.56 5.87
CA ASP A 268 10.65 -7.64 6.86
C ASP A 268 9.19 -7.98 7.26
N LEU A 269 8.26 -7.04 7.11
CA LEU A 269 6.86 -7.19 7.54
C LEU A 269 5.95 -7.70 6.41
N ILE A 270 6.18 -7.26 5.17
CA ILE A 270 5.32 -7.58 4.02
C ILE A 270 5.12 -9.09 3.81
N PRO A 271 6.15 -9.97 3.79
CA PRO A 271 5.95 -11.41 3.57
C PRO A 271 5.11 -12.09 4.66
N LYS A 272 5.19 -11.59 5.90
CA LYS A 272 4.43 -12.12 7.05
C LYS A 272 2.94 -11.80 6.89
N GLU A 273 2.63 -10.57 6.48
CA GLU A 273 1.26 -10.12 6.23
C GLU A 273 0.66 -10.74 4.95
N GLN A 274 1.44 -10.88 3.88
CA GLN A 274 1.05 -11.64 2.69
C GLN A 274 0.67 -13.09 3.06
N ALA A 275 1.48 -13.78 3.86
CA ALA A 275 1.18 -15.13 4.33
C ALA A 275 -0.06 -15.19 5.23
N ARG A 276 -0.23 -14.20 6.13
CA ARG A 276 -1.44 -14.06 6.99
C ARG A 276 -2.71 -13.90 6.14
N VAL A 277 -2.69 -13.01 5.15
CA VAL A 277 -3.82 -12.74 4.25
C VAL A 277 -4.10 -13.94 3.34
N LYS A 278 -3.08 -14.60 2.77
CA LYS A 278 -3.26 -15.83 1.95
C LYS A 278 -3.91 -16.95 2.78
N THR A 279 -3.44 -17.18 4.00
CA THR A 279 -4.01 -18.17 4.93
C THR A 279 -5.46 -17.86 5.29
N PHE A 280 -5.76 -16.60 5.64
CA PHE A 280 -7.11 -16.16 5.98
C PHE A 280 -8.07 -16.31 4.79
N ARG A 281 -7.66 -15.94 3.57
CA ARG A 281 -8.46 -16.10 2.35
C ARG A 281 -8.67 -17.58 1.97
N GLN A 282 -7.68 -18.45 2.19
CA GLN A 282 -7.84 -19.89 1.97
C GLN A 282 -8.90 -20.49 2.91
N GLN A 283 -8.96 -20.06 4.17
CA GLN A 283 -9.91 -20.57 5.17
C GLN A 283 -11.31 -19.92 5.07
N HIS A 284 -11.37 -18.62 4.77
CA HIS A 284 -12.58 -17.81 4.92
C HIS A 284 -12.98 -17.02 3.67
N GLY A 285 -12.33 -17.21 2.52
CA GLY A 285 -12.60 -16.42 1.30
C GLY A 285 -14.02 -16.52 0.73
N LYS A 286 -14.79 -17.54 1.12
CA LYS A 286 -16.23 -17.71 0.78
C LYS A 286 -17.18 -17.33 1.92
N MET A 287 -16.68 -16.79 3.04
CA MET A 287 -17.49 -16.41 4.20
C MET A 287 -18.29 -15.13 3.91
N VAL A 288 -19.61 -15.18 4.07
CA VAL A 288 -20.48 -14.01 3.87
C VAL A 288 -20.37 -13.06 5.07
N VAL A 289 -19.93 -11.82 4.83
CA VAL A 289 -19.72 -10.78 5.87
C VAL A 289 -20.82 -9.71 5.95
N GLY A 290 -21.82 -9.81 5.08
CA GLY A 290 -22.96 -8.91 4.96
C GLY A 290 -23.85 -9.29 3.76
N GLN A 291 -25.02 -8.68 3.67
CA GLN A 291 -25.91 -8.77 2.50
C GLN A 291 -25.87 -7.47 1.72
N ILE A 292 -26.24 -7.50 0.44
CA ILE A 292 -26.40 -6.31 -0.41
C ILE A 292 -27.90 -6.14 -0.67
N THR A 293 -28.45 -4.96 -0.41
CA THR A 293 -29.87 -4.63 -0.65
C THR A 293 -30.01 -3.49 -1.66
N VAL A 294 -31.20 -3.34 -2.23
CA VAL A 294 -31.54 -2.24 -3.15
C VAL A 294 -31.25 -0.87 -2.51
N ASP A 295 -31.62 -0.67 -1.24
CA ASP A 295 -31.35 0.56 -0.50
C ASP A 295 -29.85 0.84 -0.31
N MET A 296 -29.02 -0.19 -0.18
CA MET A 296 -27.56 0.00 -0.10
C MET A 296 -26.98 0.48 -1.44
N MET A 297 -27.51 0.00 -2.56
CA MET A 297 -27.07 0.38 -3.90
C MET A 297 -27.44 1.84 -4.22
N TYR A 298 -28.69 2.25 -3.96
CA TYR A 298 -29.09 3.66 -4.11
C TYR A 298 -28.48 4.57 -3.03
N GLY A 299 -28.31 4.06 -1.81
CA GLY A 299 -27.81 4.79 -0.65
C GLY A 299 -26.30 4.99 -0.59
N GLY A 300 -25.57 4.80 -1.70
CA GLY A 300 -24.12 5.03 -1.78
C GLY A 300 -23.31 4.03 -0.95
N MET A 301 -23.62 2.73 -1.07
CA MET A 301 -22.98 1.63 -0.33
C MET A 301 -23.10 1.70 1.20
N ARG A 302 -24.08 2.47 1.72
CA ARG A 302 -24.29 2.67 3.17
C ARG A 302 -24.43 1.33 3.91
N GLY A 303 -23.45 1.01 4.75
CA GLY A 303 -23.44 -0.21 5.57
C GLY A 303 -22.86 -1.45 4.88
N MET A 304 -22.45 -1.36 3.62
CA MET A 304 -21.72 -2.43 2.93
C MET A 304 -20.25 -2.46 3.38
N LYS A 305 -19.74 -3.64 3.71
CA LYS A 305 -18.30 -3.86 3.91
C LYS A 305 -17.65 -4.10 2.55
N GLY A 306 -17.26 -3.03 1.86
CA GLY A 306 -16.84 -3.07 0.45
C GLY A 306 -15.33 -3.15 0.16
N LEU A 307 -14.48 -2.75 1.11
CA LEU A 307 -13.02 -2.67 0.91
C LEU A 307 -12.23 -3.09 2.15
N VAL A 308 -10.94 -3.39 1.96
CA VAL A 308 -9.97 -3.66 3.04
C VAL A 308 -9.05 -2.43 3.19
N TYR A 309 -8.91 -1.97 4.43
CA TYR A 309 -8.12 -0.79 4.78
C TYR A 309 -7.51 -1.05 6.17
N GLU A 310 -6.18 -1.02 6.26
CA GLU A 310 -5.41 -1.70 7.32
C GLU A 310 -4.81 -0.74 8.35
N THR A 311 -4.72 0.56 8.02
CA THR A 311 -3.99 1.57 8.81
C THR A 311 -4.80 2.09 10.00
N SER A 312 -6.12 2.22 9.87
CA SER A 312 -7.01 2.64 10.96
C SER A 312 -8.40 2.00 10.91
N VAL A 313 -9.01 1.84 12.09
CA VAL A 313 -10.35 1.27 12.30
C VAL A 313 -11.08 2.08 13.37
N LEU A 314 -12.36 2.38 13.15
CA LEU A 314 -13.20 3.08 14.12
C LEU A 314 -13.75 2.10 15.16
N ASP A 315 -13.29 2.24 16.40
CA ASP A 315 -13.92 1.62 17.57
C ASP A 315 -15.21 2.40 17.90
N PRO A 316 -16.41 1.79 17.89
CA PRO A 316 -17.66 2.50 18.17
C PRO A 316 -17.74 3.08 19.58
N ASP A 317 -16.96 2.51 20.51
CA ASP A 317 -16.88 2.92 21.89
C ASP A 317 -15.61 3.77 22.14
N GLU A 318 -14.42 3.41 21.65
CA GLU A 318 -13.18 4.17 21.92
C GLU A 318 -12.75 5.21 20.86
N GLY A 319 -13.43 5.30 19.71
CA GLY A 319 -13.08 6.21 18.63
C GLY A 319 -12.04 5.65 17.65
N ILE A 320 -11.46 6.50 16.82
CA ILE A 320 -10.52 6.04 15.79
C ILE A 320 -9.25 5.46 16.42
N ARG A 321 -8.82 4.29 15.93
CA ARG A 321 -7.59 3.63 16.33
C ARG A 321 -6.60 3.58 15.16
N PHE A 322 -5.37 4.02 15.38
CA PHE A 322 -4.26 3.91 14.44
C PHE A 322 -3.49 2.62 14.74
N ARG A 323 -3.59 1.63 13.83
CA ARG A 323 -3.05 0.26 14.04
C ARG A 323 -3.38 -0.35 15.41
N GLY A 324 -4.60 -0.08 15.91
CA GLY A 324 -5.09 -0.56 17.22
C GLY A 324 -4.91 0.43 18.39
N TYR A 325 -3.97 1.38 18.29
CA TYR A 325 -3.73 2.39 19.32
C TYR A 325 -4.75 3.53 19.22
N SER A 326 -5.39 3.88 20.33
CA SER A 326 -6.28 5.05 20.43
C SER A 326 -5.50 6.37 20.48
N ILE A 327 -6.15 7.51 20.22
CA ILE A 327 -5.50 8.84 20.28
C ILE A 327 -4.75 9.10 21.60
N PRO A 328 -5.30 8.80 22.80
CA PRO A 328 -4.56 8.99 24.06
C PRO A 328 -3.35 8.05 24.21
N GLU A 329 -3.41 6.85 23.65
CA GLU A 329 -2.26 5.94 23.59
C GLU A 329 -1.18 6.49 22.65
N CYS A 330 -1.56 7.03 21.49
CA CYS A 330 -0.64 7.70 20.57
C CYS A 330 0.02 8.93 21.20
N GLN A 331 -0.73 9.83 21.86
CA GLN A 331 -0.16 10.98 22.56
C GLN A 331 0.82 10.59 23.69
N LYS A 332 0.64 9.40 24.30
CA LYS A 332 1.50 8.88 25.36
C LYS A 332 2.76 8.17 24.84
N LEU A 333 2.65 7.46 23.72
CA LEU A 333 3.67 6.52 23.24
C LEU A 333 4.50 7.03 22.05
N LEU A 334 3.96 7.94 21.23
CA LEU A 334 4.70 8.46 20.09
C LEU A 334 5.76 9.48 20.53
N PRO A 335 6.96 9.46 19.91
CA PRO A 335 7.98 10.50 20.07
C PRO A 335 7.45 11.92 19.85
N ARG A 336 8.07 12.87 20.55
CA ARG A 336 7.70 14.29 20.58
C ARG A 336 8.88 15.15 20.15
N ALA A 337 8.61 16.39 19.75
CA ALA A 337 9.69 17.35 19.56
C ALA A 337 10.46 17.60 20.87
N LYS A 338 11.76 17.89 20.80
CA LYS A 338 12.56 18.20 21.99
C LYS A 338 12.03 19.47 22.67
N GLY A 339 11.38 19.30 23.83
CA GLY A 339 10.72 20.39 24.57
C GLY A 339 9.28 20.68 24.12
N GLY A 340 8.69 19.84 23.27
CA GLY A 340 7.26 19.81 22.96
C GLY A 340 6.53 18.70 23.73
N ASP A 341 5.22 18.86 23.84
CA ASP A 341 4.29 17.93 24.46
C ASP A 341 3.43 17.14 23.46
N GLU A 342 3.31 17.62 22.21
CA GLU A 342 2.47 16.96 21.20
C GLU A 342 3.24 15.93 20.34
N PRO A 343 2.58 14.84 19.90
CA PRO A 343 3.22 13.77 19.13
C PRO A 343 3.62 14.24 17.72
N LEU A 344 4.76 13.76 17.24
CA LEU A 344 5.25 14.06 15.89
C LEU A 344 4.51 13.25 14.81
N PRO A 345 4.01 13.87 13.72
CA PRO A 345 3.37 13.17 12.62
C PRO A 345 4.28 12.13 11.92
N GLU A 346 5.60 12.34 11.92
CA GLU A 346 6.60 11.33 11.56
C GLU A 346 6.39 10.02 12.33
N GLY A 347 6.25 10.12 13.65
CA GLY A 347 6.07 8.96 14.52
C GLY A 347 4.76 8.24 14.24
N LEU A 348 3.71 8.98 13.91
CA LEU A 348 2.44 8.40 13.48
C LEU A 348 2.56 7.72 12.12
N PHE A 349 3.20 8.32 11.12
CA PHE A 349 3.37 7.69 9.81
C PHE A 349 4.12 6.37 9.92
N TRP A 350 5.18 6.33 10.74
CA TRP A 350 5.88 5.09 11.06
C TRP A 350 4.95 4.04 11.68
N LEU A 351 4.10 4.43 12.64
CA LEU A 351 3.08 3.53 13.21
C LEU A 351 2.11 3.03 12.14
N LEU A 352 1.55 3.89 11.29
CA LEU A 352 0.62 3.50 10.23
C LEU A 352 1.26 2.55 9.21
N VAL A 353 2.52 2.77 8.86
CA VAL A 353 3.26 1.90 7.91
C VAL A 353 3.68 0.56 8.55
N THR A 354 4.08 0.52 9.82
CA THR A 354 4.71 -0.69 10.41
C THR A 354 3.84 -1.46 11.42
N GLY A 355 2.81 -0.83 11.97
CA GLY A 355 2.09 -1.33 13.15
C GLY A 355 2.88 -1.24 14.46
N GLN A 356 4.03 -0.56 14.47
CA GLN A 356 4.95 -0.48 15.61
C GLN A 356 5.17 0.97 16.04
N ILE A 357 5.27 1.21 17.35
CA ILE A 357 5.67 2.52 17.89
C ILE A 357 7.18 2.71 17.61
N PRO A 358 7.60 3.80 16.93
CA PRO A 358 9.00 4.06 16.63
C PRO A 358 9.80 4.54 17.85
N THR A 359 11.13 4.43 17.76
CA THR A 359 12.04 5.12 18.68
C THR A 359 12.29 6.58 18.26
N GLU A 360 12.84 7.38 19.18
CA GLU A 360 13.28 8.76 18.91
C GLU A 360 14.27 8.84 17.73
N GLU A 361 15.17 7.86 17.60
CA GLU A 361 16.15 7.81 16.50
C GLU A 361 15.50 7.52 15.15
N GLN A 362 14.48 6.65 15.12
CA GLN A 362 13.69 6.35 13.93
C GLN A 362 12.87 7.55 13.46
N VAL A 363 12.26 8.29 14.40
CA VAL A 363 11.57 9.55 14.09
C VAL A 363 12.56 10.62 13.62
N SER A 364 13.70 10.78 14.28
CA SER A 364 14.76 11.72 13.85
C SER A 364 15.35 11.37 12.48
N TRP A 365 15.41 10.09 12.10
CA TRP A 365 15.77 9.65 10.75
C TRP A 365 14.70 10.06 9.74
N LEU A 366 13.42 9.83 10.06
CA LEU A 366 12.30 10.13 9.17
C LEU A 366 12.14 11.64 8.90
N SER A 367 12.25 12.49 9.93
CA SER A 367 12.26 13.96 9.75
C SER A 367 13.36 14.41 8.78
N LYS A 368 14.56 13.81 8.87
CA LYS A 368 15.69 14.11 7.98
C LYS A 368 15.46 13.61 6.56
N GLU A 369 14.83 12.45 6.37
CA GLU A 369 14.47 11.95 5.05
C GLU A 369 13.46 12.88 4.36
N TRP A 370 12.38 13.27 5.06
CA TRP A 370 11.41 14.21 4.50
C TRP A 370 12.05 15.58 4.22
N ALA A 371 12.92 16.09 5.10
CA ALA A 371 13.62 17.35 4.83
C ALA A 371 14.53 17.30 3.58
N LYS A 372 15.16 16.15 3.26
CA LYS A 372 15.96 15.98 2.03
C LYS A 372 15.09 15.91 0.76
N ARG A 373 13.91 15.31 0.86
CA ARG A 373 13.02 14.97 -0.27
C ARG A 373 12.06 16.11 -0.67
N ALA A 374 12.01 17.17 0.13
CA ALA A 374 11.04 18.28 0.02
C ALA A 374 11.23 19.24 -1.17
N ALA A 375 12.18 18.97 -2.08
CA ALA A 375 12.45 19.83 -3.23
C ALA A 375 11.30 19.81 -4.25
N LEU A 376 10.92 21.00 -4.75
CA LEU A 376 9.94 21.16 -5.81
C LEU A 376 10.63 21.47 -7.15
N PRO A 377 10.23 20.84 -8.27
CA PRO A 377 10.73 21.18 -9.59
C PRO A 377 10.19 22.56 -10.03
N SER A 378 10.96 23.26 -10.85
CA SER A 378 10.71 24.68 -11.19
C SER A 378 9.34 24.93 -11.82
N HIS A 379 8.86 24.04 -12.69
CA HIS A 379 7.55 24.19 -13.33
C HIS A 379 6.38 24.17 -12.34
N VAL A 380 6.47 23.39 -11.24
CA VAL A 380 5.44 23.39 -10.18
C VAL A 380 5.48 24.71 -9.40
N VAL A 381 6.68 25.22 -9.11
CA VAL A 381 6.86 26.53 -8.46
C VAL A 381 6.25 27.64 -9.31
N THR A 382 6.59 27.69 -10.60
CA THR A 382 6.06 28.67 -11.57
C THR A 382 4.55 28.54 -11.77
N MET A 383 4.01 27.33 -11.82
CA MET A 383 2.56 27.13 -11.96
C MET A 383 1.81 27.66 -10.72
N LEU A 384 2.32 27.40 -9.52
CA LEU A 384 1.75 27.91 -8.27
C LEU A 384 1.79 29.44 -8.17
N ASP A 385 2.82 30.09 -8.71
CA ASP A 385 2.92 31.56 -8.76
C ASP A 385 2.01 32.21 -9.80
N ASN A 386 1.64 31.47 -10.85
CA ASN A 386 0.77 31.95 -11.91
C ASN A 386 -0.72 31.67 -11.68
N PHE A 387 -1.10 30.96 -10.60
CA PHE A 387 -2.51 30.75 -10.31
C PHE A 387 -3.21 32.05 -9.87
N PRO A 388 -4.40 32.37 -10.42
CA PRO A 388 -5.12 33.57 -10.03
C PRO A 388 -5.72 33.40 -8.63
N THR A 389 -5.83 34.49 -7.89
CA THR A 389 -6.25 34.49 -6.47
C THR A 389 -7.70 34.04 -6.24
N ASN A 390 -8.53 33.96 -7.30
CA ASN A 390 -9.88 33.41 -7.25
C ASN A 390 -9.93 31.87 -7.40
N LEU A 391 -8.83 31.20 -7.77
CA LEU A 391 -8.77 29.75 -7.83
C LEU A 391 -8.65 29.17 -6.41
N HIS A 392 -9.62 28.34 -6.03
CA HIS A 392 -9.74 27.80 -4.67
C HIS A 392 -8.46 27.06 -4.20
N PRO A 393 -8.01 27.21 -2.93
CA PRO A 393 -6.77 26.60 -2.45
C PRO A 393 -6.65 25.09 -2.71
N MET A 394 -7.75 24.33 -2.54
CA MET A 394 -7.78 22.89 -2.83
C MET A 394 -7.58 22.57 -4.33
N SER A 395 -8.05 23.44 -5.23
CA SER A 395 -7.85 23.28 -6.67
C SER A 395 -6.39 23.55 -7.05
N GLN A 396 -5.76 24.56 -6.44
CA GLN A 396 -4.32 24.82 -6.61
C GLN A 396 -3.48 23.65 -6.08
N LEU A 397 -3.84 23.11 -4.91
CA LEU A 397 -3.18 21.96 -4.29
C LEU A 397 -3.26 20.73 -5.20
N SER A 398 -4.46 20.37 -5.64
CA SER A 398 -4.71 19.23 -6.52
C SER A 398 -3.95 19.35 -7.85
N ALA A 399 -4.03 20.51 -8.51
CA ALA A 399 -3.29 20.76 -9.75
C ALA A 399 -1.76 20.67 -9.57
N ALA A 400 -1.22 21.22 -8.48
CA ALA A 400 0.20 21.13 -8.16
C ALA A 400 0.66 19.69 -7.88
N ILE A 401 -0.15 18.89 -7.18
CA ILE A 401 0.14 17.46 -6.96
C ILE A 401 0.07 16.68 -8.28
N THR A 402 -0.91 16.94 -9.15
CA THR A 402 -0.94 16.35 -10.50
C THR A 402 0.31 16.71 -11.30
N ALA A 403 0.76 17.97 -11.24
CA ALA A 403 1.98 18.38 -11.96
C ALA A 403 3.26 17.74 -11.38
N LEU A 404 3.31 17.44 -10.07
CA LEU A 404 4.42 16.71 -9.44
C LEU A 404 4.55 15.24 -9.89
N ASN A 405 3.57 14.69 -10.62
CA ASN A 405 3.65 13.36 -11.23
C ASN A 405 4.84 13.23 -12.21
N SER A 406 5.37 14.33 -12.76
CA SER A 406 6.60 14.33 -13.56
C SER A 406 7.79 13.67 -12.83
N GLU A 407 7.77 13.70 -11.49
CA GLU A 407 8.81 13.16 -10.62
C GLU A 407 8.52 11.70 -10.16
N SER A 408 7.45 11.05 -10.66
CA SER A 408 7.08 9.69 -10.23
C SER A 408 8.06 8.63 -10.75
N ASN A 409 8.73 7.96 -9.82
CA ASN A 409 9.59 6.84 -10.12
C ASN A 409 8.79 5.57 -10.39
N PHE A 410 7.62 5.41 -9.75
CA PHE A 410 6.74 4.26 -10.01
C PHE A 410 6.19 4.31 -11.44
N ALA A 411 5.65 5.45 -11.90
CA ALA A 411 5.10 5.58 -13.25
C ALA A 411 6.16 5.28 -14.33
N ARG A 412 7.37 5.82 -14.16
CA ARG A 412 8.49 5.56 -15.07
C ARG A 412 8.91 4.08 -15.07
N ALA A 413 9.14 3.49 -13.89
CA ALA A 413 9.59 2.10 -13.80
C ALA A 413 8.52 1.09 -14.23
N TYR A 414 7.23 1.40 -14.02
CA TYR A 414 6.12 0.60 -14.53
C TYR A 414 6.15 0.52 -16.06
N ALA A 415 6.39 1.65 -16.74
CA ALA A 415 6.57 1.71 -18.19
C ALA A 415 7.87 1.01 -18.69
N GLU A 416 8.93 0.96 -17.86
CA GLU A 416 10.17 0.22 -18.14
C GLU A 416 10.03 -1.30 -17.90
N GLY A 417 8.97 -1.74 -17.20
CA GLY A 417 8.73 -3.13 -16.82
C GLY A 417 9.36 -3.49 -15.47
N ILE A 418 8.53 -3.53 -14.41
CA ILE A 418 8.91 -4.01 -13.07
C ILE A 418 8.02 -5.17 -12.62
N ASN A 419 8.57 -6.08 -11.83
CA ASN A 419 7.81 -7.22 -11.30
C ASN A 419 6.76 -6.76 -10.26
N ARG A 420 5.56 -7.34 -10.32
CA ARG A 420 4.43 -7.03 -9.42
C ARG A 420 4.75 -7.09 -7.93
N THR A 421 5.61 -8.02 -7.50
CA THR A 421 6.05 -8.13 -6.08
C THR A 421 6.89 -6.94 -5.61
N LYS A 422 7.37 -6.11 -6.53
CA LYS A 422 8.25 -4.96 -6.29
C LYS A 422 7.55 -3.60 -6.43
N TYR A 423 6.30 -3.55 -6.85
CA TYR A 423 5.55 -2.29 -6.99
C TYR A 423 5.57 -1.42 -5.73
N TRP A 424 5.44 -2.04 -4.55
CA TRP A 424 5.45 -1.34 -3.27
C TRP A 424 6.76 -0.58 -3.01
N GLU A 425 7.90 -1.02 -3.55
CA GLU A 425 9.21 -0.43 -3.28
C GLU A 425 9.35 0.97 -3.88
N LEU A 426 8.74 1.23 -5.05
CA LEU A 426 8.76 2.55 -5.70
C LEU A 426 7.55 3.40 -5.33
N ILE A 427 6.41 2.77 -5.06
CA ILE A 427 5.25 3.42 -4.42
C ILE A 427 5.66 4.00 -3.06
N TYR A 428 6.50 3.30 -2.29
CA TYR A 428 7.08 3.81 -1.06
C TYR A 428 7.93 5.08 -1.28
N GLU A 429 8.83 5.10 -2.28
CA GLU A 429 9.64 6.30 -2.55
C GLU A 429 8.76 7.48 -2.98
N ASP A 430 7.83 7.27 -3.92
CA ASP A 430 6.94 8.33 -4.40
C ASP A 430 5.99 8.84 -3.30
N CYS A 431 5.52 7.97 -2.38
CA CYS A 431 4.78 8.38 -1.19
C CYS A 431 5.63 9.22 -0.22
N MET A 432 6.88 8.82 0.04
CA MET A 432 7.81 9.54 0.92
C MET A 432 8.17 10.91 0.35
N ASP A 433 8.40 10.99 -0.95
CA ASP A 433 8.68 12.22 -1.68
C ASP A 433 7.47 13.15 -1.72
N LEU A 434 6.27 12.61 -1.93
CA LEU A 434 5.03 13.40 -1.90
C LEU A 434 4.78 14.00 -0.50
N ILE A 435 4.90 13.21 0.58
CA ILE A 435 4.75 13.71 1.96
C ILE A 435 5.77 14.81 2.26
N ALA A 436 7.02 14.65 1.80
CA ALA A 436 8.05 15.66 1.93
C ALA A 436 7.73 16.97 1.19
N LYS A 437 7.19 16.88 -0.04
CA LYS A 437 6.89 18.03 -0.91
C LYS A 437 5.59 18.76 -0.55
N LEU A 438 4.65 18.09 0.12
CA LEU A 438 3.31 18.64 0.43
C LEU A 438 3.33 19.94 1.24
N PRO A 439 4.09 20.08 2.35
CA PRO A 439 4.22 21.35 3.06
C PRO A 439 4.72 22.51 2.19
N CYS A 440 5.65 22.25 1.27
CA CYS A 440 6.19 23.26 0.36
C CYS A 440 5.11 23.79 -0.60
N VAL A 441 4.34 22.87 -1.21
CA VAL A 441 3.21 23.21 -2.08
C VAL A 441 2.14 23.97 -1.31
N ALA A 442 1.70 23.44 -0.17
CA ALA A 442 0.65 24.02 0.66
C ALA A 442 1.03 25.41 1.16
N ALA A 443 2.24 25.57 1.71
CA ALA A 443 2.71 26.88 2.18
C ALA A 443 2.86 27.89 1.05
N LYS A 444 3.24 27.47 -0.17
CA LYS A 444 3.30 28.36 -1.33
C LYS A 444 1.91 28.85 -1.74
N ILE A 445 0.89 27.98 -1.76
CA ILE A 445 -0.51 28.37 -1.96
C ILE A 445 -0.95 29.39 -0.90
N TYR A 446 -0.63 29.14 0.37
CA TYR A 446 -0.96 30.03 1.48
C TYR A 446 -0.33 31.42 1.31
N ARG A 447 0.97 31.47 1.00
CA ARG A 447 1.73 32.71 0.80
C ARG A 447 1.23 33.49 -0.41
N ASN A 448 0.96 32.81 -1.53
CA ASN A 448 0.50 33.43 -2.76
C ASN A 448 -0.90 34.05 -2.60
N LEU A 449 -1.80 33.38 -1.87
CA LEU A 449 -3.15 33.87 -1.64
C LEU A 449 -3.26 34.93 -0.53
N TYR A 450 -2.50 34.80 0.55
CA TYR A 450 -2.76 35.53 1.80
C TYR A 450 -1.56 36.30 2.36
N ARG A 451 -0.36 36.16 1.78
CA ARG A 451 0.87 36.87 2.19
C ARG A 451 1.63 37.40 0.97
N GLU A 452 0.89 37.93 -0.01
CA GLU A 452 1.39 38.70 -1.17
C GLU A 452 2.45 37.99 -2.03
N GLY A 453 2.44 36.65 -2.09
CA GLY A 453 3.45 35.89 -2.84
C GLY A 453 4.84 35.89 -2.20
N SER A 454 4.94 36.23 -0.91
CA SER A 454 6.21 36.18 -0.18
C SER A 454 6.81 34.77 -0.16
N SER A 455 8.14 34.68 -0.21
CA SER A 455 8.85 33.40 -0.23
C SER A 455 8.54 32.54 0.99
N ILE A 456 8.39 31.23 0.77
CA ILE A 456 8.28 30.22 1.84
C ILE A 456 9.61 30.02 2.60
N GLY A 457 10.72 30.56 2.10
CA GLY A 457 12.04 30.35 2.69
C GLY A 457 12.68 29.02 2.25
N ALA A 458 13.53 28.46 3.11
CA ALA A 458 14.23 27.19 2.88
C ALA A 458 13.91 26.18 3.99
N ILE A 459 13.95 24.89 3.65
CA ILE A 459 13.83 23.79 4.61
C ILE A 459 15.09 23.75 5.51
N ASP A 460 14.88 23.66 6.83
CA ASP A 460 15.95 23.32 7.78
C ASP A 460 15.92 21.81 8.05
N SER A 461 17.01 21.13 7.67
CA SER A 461 17.18 19.68 7.83
C SER A 461 17.37 19.20 9.28
N LYS A 462 17.37 20.13 10.25
CA LYS A 462 17.39 19.83 11.69
C LYS A 462 16.02 19.91 12.35
N LEU A 463 15.01 20.45 11.66
CA LEU A 463 13.65 20.59 12.18
C LEU A 463 12.75 19.43 11.73
N ASP A 464 11.73 19.13 12.53
CA ASP A 464 10.65 18.23 12.17
C ASP A 464 9.77 18.81 11.05
N TRP A 465 8.96 17.94 10.44
CA TRP A 465 8.09 18.24 9.30
C TRP A 465 7.08 19.34 9.60
N SER A 466 6.47 19.30 10.79
CA SER A 466 5.47 20.27 11.22
C SER A 466 6.07 21.66 11.45
N HIS A 467 7.26 21.72 12.04
CA HIS A 467 7.98 22.98 12.27
C HIS A 467 8.54 23.60 10.98
N ASN A 468 9.04 22.77 10.04
CA ASN A 468 9.32 23.25 8.69
C ASN A 468 8.06 23.82 8.03
N PHE A 469 6.90 23.17 8.18
CA PHE A 469 5.65 23.67 7.62
C PHE A 469 5.18 24.99 8.22
N THR A 470 5.19 25.16 9.55
CA THR A 470 4.79 26.44 10.19
C THR A 470 5.73 27.58 9.84
N ASN A 471 7.05 27.33 9.78
CA ASN A 471 8.03 28.30 9.28
C ASN A 471 7.73 28.72 7.83
N MET A 472 7.46 27.76 6.94
CA MET A 472 7.10 28.05 5.55
C MET A 472 5.77 28.82 5.43
N LEU A 473 4.77 28.53 6.27
CA LEU A 473 3.52 29.31 6.36
C LEU A 473 3.73 30.74 6.90
N GLY A 474 4.83 30.98 7.64
CA GLY A 474 5.18 32.28 8.21
C GLY A 474 4.81 32.47 9.68
N TYR A 475 4.56 31.37 10.41
CA TYR A 475 4.25 31.39 11.83
C TYR A 475 5.47 31.02 12.66
N THR A 476 5.79 31.85 13.65
CA THR A 476 6.95 31.67 14.54
C THR A 476 6.57 31.34 15.99
N ASP A 477 5.27 31.29 16.30
CA ASP A 477 4.80 30.87 17.63
C ASP A 477 5.04 29.36 17.82
N ALA A 478 5.82 29.01 18.83
CA ALA A 478 6.10 27.63 19.20
C ALA A 478 4.82 26.84 19.50
N GLN A 479 3.80 27.48 20.06
CA GLN A 479 2.52 26.83 20.38
C GLN A 479 1.67 26.61 19.13
N PHE A 480 1.79 27.43 18.08
CA PHE A 480 1.18 27.11 16.78
C PHE A 480 1.86 25.92 16.11
N THR A 481 3.18 25.75 16.34
CA THR A 481 3.90 24.56 15.87
C THR A 481 3.47 23.29 16.63
N GLU A 482 3.25 23.37 17.94
CA GLU A 482 2.64 22.28 18.73
C GLU A 482 1.23 21.95 18.24
N LEU A 483 0.39 22.96 18.01
CA LEU A 483 -0.95 22.78 17.42
C LEU A 483 -0.86 22.08 16.06
N MET A 484 0.10 22.45 15.21
CA MET A 484 0.27 21.84 13.90
C MET A 484 0.70 20.37 14.00
N ARG A 485 1.60 20.02 14.94
CA ARG A 485 1.99 18.61 15.22
C ARG A 485 0.79 17.77 15.65
N LEU A 486 -0.03 18.28 16.58
CA LEU A 486 -1.27 17.62 17.01
C LEU A 486 -2.28 17.51 15.86
N TYR A 487 -2.55 18.60 15.15
CA TYR A 487 -3.53 18.67 14.06
C TYR A 487 -3.19 17.66 12.94
N LEU A 488 -1.94 17.66 12.48
CA LEU A 488 -1.45 16.78 11.41
C LEU A 488 -1.44 15.31 11.84
N THR A 489 -1.25 15.03 13.13
CA THR A 489 -1.39 13.69 13.72
C THR A 489 -2.85 13.21 13.70
N ILE A 490 -3.80 13.98 14.25
CA ILE A 490 -5.15 13.46 14.51
C ILE A 490 -6.10 13.42 13.29
N HIS A 491 -5.80 14.17 12.22
CA HIS A 491 -6.59 14.13 10.97
C HIS A 491 -6.05 13.14 9.93
N SER A 492 -4.91 12.50 10.23
CA SER A 492 -4.08 11.73 9.30
C SER A 492 -4.82 10.60 8.59
N ASP A 493 -5.69 9.90 9.30
CA ASP A 493 -6.41 8.75 8.79
C ASP A 493 -7.75 8.57 9.51
N HIS A 494 -8.74 8.00 8.84
CA HIS A 494 -10.03 7.67 9.44
C HIS A 494 -10.79 6.63 8.59
N GLU A 495 -10.27 5.41 8.57
CA GLU A 495 -10.73 4.28 7.75
C GLU A 495 -10.70 4.56 6.23
N GLY A 496 -10.99 3.53 5.43
CA GLY A 496 -11.02 3.64 3.97
C GLY A 496 -12.32 4.19 3.37
N GLY A 497 -13.43 4.15 4.12
CA GLY A 497 -14.77 4.45 3.58
C GLY A 497 -15.10 5.93 3.39
N ASN A 498 -14.22 6.85 3.79
CA ASN A 498 -14.40 8.28 3.53
C ASN A 498 -13.94 8.62 2.10
N VAL A 499 -14.58 9.61 1.46
CA VAL A 499 -14.41 9.90 0.02
C VAL A 499 -12.94 10.06 -0.37
N SER A 500 -12.14 10.81 0.39
CA SER A 500 -10.71 10.99 0.07
C SER A 500 -9.90 9.70 0.14
N ALA A 501 -10.11 8.87 1.16
CA ALA A 501 -9.36 7.61 1.31
C ALA A 501 -9.78 6.59 0.25
N HIS A 502 -11.09 6.47 0.00
CA HIS A 502 -11.62 5.61 -1.04
C HIS A 502 -11.18 6.05 -2.43
N THR A 503 -11.20 7.34 -2.76
CA THR A 503 -10.70 7.83 -4.06
C THR A 503 -9.21 7.55 -4.26
N SER A 504 -8.38 7.73 -3.23
CA SER A 504 -6.95 7.36 -3.29
C SER A 504 -6.77 5.86 -3.56
N HIS A 505 -7.55 5.01 -2.88
CA HIS A 505 -7.53 3.56 -3.05
C HIS A 505 -8.00 3.14 -4.44
N LEU A 506 -9.13 3.67 -4.91
CA LEU A 506 -9.75 3.38 -6.19
C LEU A 506 -8.83 3.76 -7.37
N VAL A 507 -8.32 4.99 -7.39
CA VAL A 507 -7.39 5.45 -8.45
C VAL A 507 -6.08 4.68 -8.39
N GLY A 508 -5.55 4.47 -7.18
CA GLY A 508 -4.37 3.62 -6.99
C GLY A 508 -4.60 2.17 -7.41
N SER A 509 -5.82 1.63 -7.34
CA SER A 509 -6.13 0.24 -7.74
C SER A 509 -5.95 -0.01 -9.24
N ALA A 510 -6.06 1.05 -10.06
CA ALA A 510 -5.73 1.03 -11.49
C ALA A 510 -4.23 1.23 -11.77
N LEU A 511 -3.36 1.02 -10.76
CA LEU A 511 -1.91 1.25 -10.81
C LEU A 511 -1.51 2.68 -11.23
N SER A 512 -2.35 3.67 -10.92
CA SER A 512 -1.88 5.05 -10.85
C SER A 512 -0.92 5.23 -9.66
N ASP A 513 0.11 6.04 -9.84
CA ASP A 513 1.10 6.37 -8.83
C ASP A 513 0.52 7.22 -7.67
N PRO A 514 1.30 7.48 -6.61
CA PRO A 514 0.83 8.21 -5.44
C PRO A 514 0.43 9.66 -5.72
N TYR A 515 1.05 10.35 -6.69
CA TYR A 515 0.73 11.74 -6.99
C TYR A 515 -0.67 11.84 -7.62
N LEU A 516 -0.95 11.04 -8.65
CA LEU A 516 -2.27 11.03 -9.29
C LEU A 516 -3.37 10.53 -8.33
N SER A 517 -3.10 9.47 -7.58
CA SER A 517 -4.04 8.92 -6.58
C SER A 517 -4.38 9.94 -5.50
N PHE A 518 -3.38 10.66 -4.99
CA PHE A 518 -3.58 11.67 -3.94
C PHE A 518 -4.22 12.97 -4.47
N SER A 519 -3.89 13.40 -5.69
CA SER A 519 -4.56 14.53 -6.35
C SER A 519 -6.07 14.28 -6.52
N ALA A 520 -6.44 13.08 -7.00
CA ALA A 520 -7.84 12.67 -7.07
C ALA A 520 -8.51 12.67 -5.69
N ALA A 521 -7.81 12.17 -4.66
CA ALA A 521 -8.29 12.23 -3.27
C ALA A 521 -8.50 13.67 -2.76
N MET A 522 -7.68 14.64 -3.18
CA MET A 522 -7.86 16.06 -2.85
C MET A 522 -9.08 16.67 -3.56
N ASN A 523 -9.41 16.23 -4.78
CA ASN A 523 -10.66 16.62 -5.45
C ASN A 523 -11.89 16.10 -4.69
N GLY A 524 -11.84 14.85 -4.21
CA GLY A 524 -12.88 14.30 -3.33
C GLY A 524 -12.96 15.00 -1.97
N LEU A 525 -11.82 15.40 -1.40
CA LEU A 525 -11.74 16.15 -0.14
C LEU A 525 -12.30 17.58 -0.27
N ALA A 526 -12.14 18.22 -1.42
CA ALA A 526 -12.73 19.53 -1.70
C ALA A 526 -14.27 19.52 -1.78
N GLY A 527 -14.90 18.34 -1.82
CA GLY A 527 -16.35 18.20 -1.80
C GLY A 527 -16.97 18.74 -0.49
N PRO A 528 -18.02 19.59 -0.55
CA PRO A 528 -18.65 20.17 0.65
C PRO A 528 -19.11 19.15 1.69
N LEU A 529 -19.58 17.97 1.26
CA LEU A 529 -20.02 16.89 2.14
C LEU A 529 -18.88 16.12 2.83
N HIS A 530 -17.61 16.53 2.64
CA HIS A 530 -16.45 15.87 3.22
C HIS A 530 -15.48 16.85 3.91
N GLY A 531 -14.88 17.79 3.18
CA GLY A 531 -13.77 18.61 3.70
C GLY A 531 -14.12 19.98 4.28
N LEU A 532 -15.40 20.35 4.39
CA LEU A 532 -15.84 21.70 4.80
C LEU A 532 -16.36 21.81 6.25
N ALA A 533 -16.48 20.70 6.99
CA ALA A 533 -17.12 20.67 8.30
C ALA A 533 -16.48 21.65 9.33
N ASN A 534 -15.14 21.78 9.32
CA ASN A 534 -14.40 22.73 10.14
C ASN A 534 -14.79 24.18 9.85
N GLN A 535 -14.86 24.56 8.57
CA GLN A 535 -15.30 25.90 8.14
C GLN A 535 -16.77 26.17 8.50
N GLU A 536 -17.66 25.20 8.27
CA GLU A 536 -19.09 25.34 8.60
C GLU A 536 -19.29 25.57 10.11
N VAL A 537 -18.56 24.83 10.95
CA VAL A 537 -18.51 25.07 12.40
C VAL A 537 -18.05 26.48 12.71
N LEU A 538 -16.91 26.93 12.17
CA LEU A 538 -16.35 28.24 12.54
C LEU A 538 -17.23 29.41 12.06
N VAL A 539 -17.81 29.33 10.87
CA VAL A 539 -18.79 30.31 10.36
C VAL A 539 -20.01 30.36 11.27
N TRP A 540 -20.56 29.21 11.66
CA TRP A 540 -21.71 29.14 12.57
C TRP A 540 -21.39 29.67 13.97
N LEU A 541 -20.22 29.35 14.53
CA LEU A 541 -19.75 29.89 15.82
C LEU A 541 -19.58 31.41 15.79
N THR A 542 -19.03 31.95 14.70
CA THR A 542 -18.84 33.39 14.50
C THR A 542 -20.19 34.11 14.46
N GLN A 543 -21.16 33.58 13.72
CA GLN A 543 -22.50 34.13 13.64
C GLN A 543 -23.24 34.01 14.99
N LEU A 544 -23.14 32.87 15.66
CA LEU A 544 -23.69 32.66 17.01
C LEU A 544 -23.14 33.69 18.00
N GLN A 545 -21.83 33.83 18.12
CA GLN A 545 -21.20 34.78 19.06
C GLN A 545 -21.63 36.23 18.78
N LYS A 546 -21.81 36.59 17.50
CA LYS A 546 -22.32 37.90 17.08
C LYS A 546 -23.78 38.13 17.50
N GLU A 547 -24.63 37.11 17.48
CA GLU A 547 -26.04 37.20 17.88
C GLU A 547 -26.25 37.17 19.40
N VAL A 548 -25.55 36.29 20.12
CA VAL A 548 -25.81 36.08 21.57
C VAL A 548 -24.90 36.90 22.49
N GLY A 549 -23.75 37.36 22.00
CA GLY A 549 -22.69 38.03 22.75
C GLY A 549 -21.55 37.10 23.17
N LYS A 550 -20.46 37.67 23.68
CA LYS A 550 -19.27 36.90 24.14
C LYS A 550 -19.50 36.22 25.50
N ASP A 551 -20.30 36.83 26.37
CA ASP A 551 -20.58 36.37 27.73
C ASP A 551 -22.04 35.91 27.85
N VAL A 552 -22.44 34.98 26.99
CA VAL A 552 -23.81 34.42 26.97
C VAL A 552 -24.03 33.47 28.16
N SER A 553 -25.21 33.53 28.79
CA SER A 553 -25.59 32.58 29.84
C SER A 553 -25.94 31.20 29.27
N ASP A 554 -25.74 30.15 30.07
CA ASP A 554 -26.09 28.77 29.67
C ASP A 554 -27.56 28.63 29.26
N GLU A 555 -28.47 29.35 29.94
CA GLU A 555 -29.89 29.39 29.64
C GLU A 555 -30.17 30.00 28.25
N LYS A 556 -29.64 31.21 27.98
CA LYS A 556 -29.83 31.88 26.69
C LYS A 556 -29.21 31.10 25.52
N LEU A 557 -28.06 30.45 25.76
CA LEU A 557 -27.44 29.59 24.76
C LEU A 557 -28.25 28.31 24.53
N ARG A 558 -28.77 27.68 25.58
CA ARG A 558 -29.67 26.52 25.48
C ARG A 558 -30.95 26.84 24.70
N ASP A 559 -31.55 28.00 24.92
CA ASP A 559 -32.71 28.48 24.16
C ASP A 559 -32.38 28.69 22.68
N TYR A 560 -31.22 29.27 22.37
CA TYR A 560 -30.75 29.42 20.98
C TYR A 560 -30.60 28.06 20.28
N ILE A 561 -30.03 27.05 20.95
CA ILE A 561 -29.90 25.70 20.40
C ILE A 561 -31.27 25.06 20.19
N TRP A 562 -32.19 25.17 21.15
CA TRP A 562 -33.57 24.69 21.00
C TRP A 562 -34.29 25.36 19.82
N ASN A 563 -34.16 26.67 19.65
CA ASN A 563 -34.77 27.41 18.53
C ASN A 563 -34.17 27.00 17.19
N THR A 564 -32.84 26.79 17.13
CA THR A 564 -32.15 26.25 15.95
C THR A 564 -32.73 24.89 15.56
N LEU A 565 -32.80 23.95 16.51
CA LEU A 565 -33.32 22.60 16.28
C LEU A 565 -34.82 22.56 15.95
N LYS A 566 -35.64 23.43 16.56
CA LYS A 566 -37.07 23.59 16.23
C LYS A 566 -37.30 24.15 14.83
N SER A 567 -36.38 24.97 14.32
CA SER A 567 -36.44 25.49 12.95
C SER A 567 -36.00 24.50 11.86
N GLY A 568 -35.69 23.24 12.22
CA GLY A 568 -35.23 22.21 11.28
C GLY A 568 -33.74 22.30 10.93
N ARG A 569 -32.99 23.23 11.52
CA ARG A 569 -31.53 23.32 11.39
C ARG A 569 -30.83 22.35 12.35
N VAL A 570 -29.58 22.00 12.03
CA VAL A 570 -28.69 21.19 12.88
C VAL A 570 -27.68 22.08 13.63
N VAL A 571 -26.96 21.51 14.59
CA VAL A 571 -25.78 22.13 15.22
C VAL A 571 -24.54 21.54 14.54
N PRO A 572 -23.75 22.33 13.78
CA PRO A 572 -22.57 21.83 13.08
C PRO A 572 -21.57 21.15 14.03
N GLY A 573 -20.93 20.08 13.57
CA GLY A 573 -19.96 19.31 14.36
C GLY A 573 -20.54 18.40 15.45
N TYR A 574 -21.86 18.43 15.72
CA TYR A 574 -22.53 17.57 16.70
C TYR A 574 -23.47 16.57 16.02
N GLY A 575 -23.43 15.32 16.50
CA GLY A 575 -24.28 14.24 16.00
C GLY A 575 -23.52 13.28 15.10
N HIS A 576 -23.35 12.03 15.53
CA HIS A 576 -22.59 11.02 14.78
C HIS A 576 -23.35 9.71 14.59
N ALA A 577 -23.18 9.05 13.44
CA ALA A 577 -23.93 7.84 13.09
C ALA A 577 -23.45 6.57 13.83
N VAL A 578 -22.15 6.49 14.11
CA VAL A 578 -21.48 5.29 14.68
C VAL A 578 -21.04 5.52 16.13
N LEU A 579 -20.00 6.33 16.33
CA LEU A 579 -19.40 6.68 17.63
C LEU A 579 -20.42 7.07 18.71
N ARG A 580 -20.30 6.48 19.90
CA ARG A 580 -21.25 6.61 21.02
C ARG A 580 -20.84 7.57 22.14
N LYS A 581 -19.59 8.04 22.16
CA LYS A 581 -19.03 9.04 23.08
C LYS A 581 -18.46 10.24 22.31
N THR A 582 -17.90 11.22 23.02
CA THR A 582 -17.10 12.30 22.42
C THR A 582 -15.92 11.75 21.63
N ASP A 583 -15.69 12.27 20.42
CA ASP A 583 -14.54 11.94 19.59
C ASP A 583 -13.24 12.22 20.37
N PRO A 584 -12.32 11.24 20.53
CA PRO A 584 -11.07 11.48 21.25
C PRO A 584 -10.21 12.57 20.58
N ARG A 585 -10.40 12.83 19.28
CA ARG A 585 -9.77 13.94 18.54
C ARG A 585 -10.38 15.31 18.87
N TYR A 586 -11.63 15.36 19.33
CA TYR A 586 -12.20 16.57 19.94
C TYR A 586 -11.59 16.77 21.35
N THR A 587 -11.45 15.69 22.12
CA THR A 587 -10.92 15.73 23.49
C THR A 587 -9.48 16.24 23.56
N CYS A 588 -8.55 15.74 22.74
CA CYS A 588 -7.17 16.23 22.77
C CYS A 588 -7.05 17.71 22.34
N GLN A 589 -7.83 18.15 21.35
CA GLN A 589 -7.92 19.56 20.97
C GLN A 589 -8.47 20.45 22.09
N ARG A 590 -9.42 19.94 22.86
CA ARG A 590 -9.95 20.60 24.06
C ARG A 590 -8.91 20.69 25.18
N GLU A 591 -8.13 19.64 25.40
CA GLU A 591 -7.03 19.64 26.37
C GLU A 591 -5.94 20.65 26.01
N PHE A 592 -5.55 20.69 24.73
CA PHE A 592 -4.67 21.72 24.17
C PHE A 592 -5.23 23.13 24.43
N ALA A 593 -6.51 23.36 24.13
CA ALA A 593 -7.16 24.65 24.34
C ALA A 593 -7.19 25.08 25.82
N LEU A 594 -7.51 24.16 26.73
CA LEU A 594 -7.52 24.41 28.18
C LEU A 594 -6.14 24.79 28.72
N LYS A 595 -5.06 24.27 28.12
CA LYS A 595 -3.67 24.54 28.52
C LYS A 595 -3.13 25.84 27.91
N HIS A 596 -3.47 26.15 26.65
CA HIS A 596 -2.79 27.18 25.86
C HIS A 596 -3.63 28.42 25.53
N LEU A 597 -4.96 28.32 25.52
CA LEU A 597 -5.89 29.43 25.23
C LEU A 597 -7.21 29.39 26.05
N PRO A 598 -7.20 29.09 27.37
CA PRO A 598 -8.43 28.92 28.17
C PRO A 598 -9.27 30.19 28.32
N HIS A 599 -8.73 31.34 27.94
CA HIS A 599 -9.37 32.65 28.08
C HIS A 599 -9.99 33.17 26.78
N ASP A 600 -9.72 32.53 25.64
CA ASP A 600 -10.25 32.92 24.33
C ASP A 600 -11.80 32.88 24.30
N PRO A 601 -12.49 33.95 23.84
CA PRO A 601 -13.95 33.98 23.82
C PRO A 601 -14.60 32.92 22.91
N MET A 602 -13.94 32.52 21.81
CA MET A 602 -14.50 31.53 20.88
C MET A 602 -14.34 30.11 21.44
N PHE A 603 -13.19 29.80 22.04
CA PHE A 603 -13.01 28.56 22.80
C PHE A 603 -13.98 28.45 23.98
N LYS A 604 -14.22 29.53 24.74
CA LYS A 604 -15.24 29.54 25.80
C LYS A 604 -16.62 29.16 25.27
N LEU A 605 -17.02 29.70 24.12
CA LEU A 605 -18.29 29.35 23.47
C LEU A 605 -18.33 27.87 23.07
N VAL A 606 -17.27 27.33 22.46
CA VAL A 606 -17.16 25.87 22.15
C VAL A 606 -17.25 25.02 23.42
N ALA A 607 -16.58 25.43 24.50
CA ALA A 607 -16.61 24.72 25.77
C ALA A 607 -18.00 24.77 26.46
N GLN A 608 -18.74 25.86 26.27
CA GLN A 608 -20.12 26.02 26.77
C GLN A 608 -21.11 25.19 25.93
N LEU A 609 -20.95 25.16 24.60
CA LEU A 609 -21.70 24.28 23.71
C LEU A 609 -21.50 22.81 24.07
N TYR A 610 -20.27 22.39 24.40
CA TYR A 610 -19.99 21.02 24.84
C TYR A 610 -20.77 20.62 26.09
N LYS A 611 -21.00 21.57 27.00
CA LYS A 611 -21.79 21.37 28.22
C LYS A 611 -23.30 21.28 27.93
N ILE A 612 -23.81 21.93 26.88
CA ILE A 612 -25.25 22.16 26.66
C ILE A 612 -25.83 21.29 25.54
N VAL A 613 -25.18 21.28 24.37
CA VAL A 613 -25.72 20.68 23.14
C VAL A 613 -26.01 19.18 23.30
N PRO A 614 -25.14 18.35 23.93
CA PRO A 614 -25.42 16.93 24.05
C PRO A 614 -26.70 16.62 24.83
N HIS A 615 -26.99 17.37 25.90
CA HIS A 615 -28.22 17.21 26.67
C HIS A 615 -29.45 17.65 25.86
N VAL A 616 -29.38 18.77 25.15
CA VAL A 616 -30.49 19.22 24.29
C VAL A 616 -30.80 18.21 23.18
N LEU A 617 -29.78 17.61 22.57
CA LEU A 617 -29.95 16.58 21.53
C LEU A 617 -30.55 15.28 22.08
N LEU A 618 -30.19 14.87 23.30
CA LEU A 618 -30.81 13.74 24.00
C LEU A 618 -32.29 14.02 24.32
N GLU A 619 -32.61 15.20 24.85
CA GLU A 619 -33.99 15.61 25.12
C GLU A 619 -34.84 15.72 23.85
N GLN A 620 -34.23 16.08 22.71
CA GLN A 620 -34.91 16.09 21.41
C GLN A 620 -35.26 14.68 20.91
N GLY A 621 -34.52 13.65 21.34
CA GLY A 621 -34.75 12.24 20.97
C GLY A 621 -34.50 11.88 19.50
N LYS A 622 -33.97 12.79 18.68
CA LYS A 622 -33.71 12.56 17.24
C LYS A 622 -32.27 12.13 16.94
N ALA A 623 -31.29 12.65 17.67
CA ALA A 623 -29.88 12.34 17.46
C ALA A 623 -29.53 11.01 18.15
N LYS A 624 -29.02 10.03 17.39
CA LYS A 624 -28.65 8.72 17.94
C LYS A 624 -27.47 8.79 18.91
N ASN A 625 -26.43 9.56 18.55
CA ASN A 625 -25.28 9.84 19.40
C ASN A 625 -25.05 11.36 19.40
N PRO A 626 -25.18 12.07 20.53
CA PRO A 626 -25.33 13.53 20.59
C PRO A 626 -23.99 14.30 20.71
N TRP A 627 -22.85 13.63 20.53
CA TRP A 627 -21.53 14.14 20.87
C TRP A 627 -20.84 14.86 19.69
N PRO A 628 -19.84 15.73 19.97
CA PRO A 628 -19.09 16.39 18.92
C PRO A 628 -18.00 15.52 18.30
N ASN A 629 -17.62 15.89 17.07
CA ASN A 629 -16.47 15.36 16.34
C ASN A 629 -15.27 16.33 16.33
N VAL A 630 -14.15 15.92 15.73
CA VAL A 630 -12.92 16.74 15.59
C VAL A 630 -13.15 18.16 15.01
N ASP A 631 -14.07 18.30 14.06
CA ASP A 631 -14.35 19.54 13.33
C ASP A 631 -15.07 20.58 14.19
N ALA A 632 -15.75 20.15 15.26
CA ALA A 632 -16.40 21.03 16.24
C ALA A 632 -15.40 21.90 17.04
N HIS A 633 -14.09 21.66 16.92
CA HIS A 633 -13.06 22.31 17.74
C HIS A 633 -11.85 22.86 16.94
N SER A 634 -11.53 22.30 15.78
CA SER A 634 -10.28 22.61 15.06
C SER A 634 -10.21 24.07 14.58
N GLY A 635 -11.30 24.62 14.06
CA GLY A 635 -11.33 25.99 13.54
C GLY A 635 -11.00 27.07 14.56
N VAL A 636 -11.43 26.92 15.82
CA VAL A 636 -11.16 27.94 16.86
C VAL A 636 -9.69 27.95 17.30
N LEU A 637 -9.01 26.80 17.22
CA LEU A 637 -7.57 26.70 17.49
C LEU A 637 -6.76 27.41 16.41
N LEU A 638 -7.07 27.16 15.14
CA LEU A 638 -6.41 27.82 14.01
C LEU A 638 -6.64 29.34 14.06
N GLN A 639 -7.88 29.76 14.26
CA GLN A 639 -8.24 31.19 14.33
C GLN A 639 -7.50 31.93 15.45
N TYR A 640 -7.33 31.32 16.62
CA TYR A 640 -6.66 31.94 17.77
C TYR A 640 -5.20 32.34 17.46
N TYR A 641 -4.45 31.48 16.78
CA TYR A 641 -3.07 31.76 16.38
C TYR A 641 -2.95 32.63 15.11
N GLY A 642 -4.06 33.14 14.57
CA GLY A 642 -4.07 34.01 13.40
C GLY A 642 -4.04 33.27 12.05
N MET A 643 -4.39 31.98 12.01
CA MET A 643 -4.73 31.25 10.79
C MET A 643 -6.25 31.36 10.59
N THR A 644 -6.70 32.43 9.93
CA THR A 644 -8.12 32.84 9.86
C THR A 644 -8.76 32.59 8.50
N GLU A 645 -7.95 32.21 7.51
CA GLU A 645 -8.32 32.08 6.11
C GLU A 645 -9.04 30.74 5.83
N MET A 646 -10.30 30.63 6.27
CA MET A 646 -11.09 29.38 6.32
C MET A 646 -11.05 28.51 5.05
N ASN A 647 -11.02 29.10 3.84
CA ASN A 647 -10.92 28.34 2.58
C ASN A 647 -9.64 27.48 2.48
N TYR A 648 -8.62 27.80 3.28
CA TYR A 648 -7.36 27.06 3.36
C TYR A 648 -7.38 25.89 4.36
N TYR A 649 -8.36 25.81 5.28
CA TYR A 649 -8.36 24.76 6.31
C TYR A 649 -8.41 23.34 5.73
N THR A 650 -9.10 23.14 4.61
CA THR A 650 -9.13 21.84 3.91
C THR A 650 -7.75 21.48 3.31
N VAL A 651 -6.87 22.44 3.03
CA VAL A 651 -5.48 22.18 2.61
C VAL A 651 -4.68 21.58 3.77
N LEU A 652 -4.82 22.12 4.98
CA LEU A 652 -4.22 21.53 6.19
C LEU A 652 -4.73 20.09 6.41
N PHE A 653 -6.03 19.87 6.24
CA PHE A 653 -6.62 18.53 6.32
C PHE A 653 -6.04 17.60 5.24
N GLY A 654 -5.87 18.08 4.00
CA GLY A 654 -5.21 17.34 2.92
C GLY A 654 -3.79 16.93 3.28
N VAL A 655 -2.95 17.87 3.70
CA VAL A 655 -1.56 17.61 4.13
C VAL A 655 -1.49 16.56 5.24
N SER A 656 -2.39 16.63 6.24
CA SER A 656 -2.51 15.58 7.25
C SER A 656 -2.92 14.23 6.65
N ARG A 657 -4.01 14.21 5.88
CA ARG A 657 -4.64 13.01 5.31
C ARG A 657 -3.71 12.21 4.40
N ALA A 658 -2.71 12.86 3.81
CA ALA A 658 -1.64 12.20 3.06
C ALA A 658 -1.01 11.04 3.85
N LEU A 659 -0.75 11.23 5.15
CA LEU A 659 -0.07 10.23 5.98
C LEU A 659 -0.82 8.89 6.04
N GLY A 660 -2.15 8.92 6.19
CA GLY A 660 -2.98 7.71 6.21
C GLY A 660 -3.13 7.06 4.85
N VAL A 661 -3.58 7.82 3.84
CA VAL A 661 -3.93 7.25 2.54
C VAL A 661 -2.70 6.75 1.78
N LEU A 662 -1.54 7.38 1.97
CA LEU A 662 -0.28 6.94 1.34
C LEU A 662 0.33 5.75 2.07
N ALA A 663 0.20 5.65 3.40
CA ALA A 663 0.55 4.44 4.14
C ALA A 663 -0.30 3.24 3.69
N GLN A 664 -1.61 3.43 3.48
CA GLN A 664 -2.46 2.38 2.90
C GLN A 664 -2.10 2.08 1.44
N LEU A 665 -1.76 3.07 0.61
CA LEU A 665 -1.42 2.84 -0.79
C LEU A 665 -0.19 1.94 -0.94
N ILE A 666 0.82 2.14 -0.09
CA ILE A 666 2.00 1.25 0.02
C ILE A 666 1.55 -0.18 0.35
N TRP A 667 0.72 -0.38 1.38
CA TRP A 667 0.20 -1.70 1.77
C TRP A 667 -0.69 -2.34 0.70
N SER A 668 -1.47 -1.56 -0.03
CA SER A 668 -2.34 -2.05 -1.11
C SER A 668 -1.51 -2.63 -2.27
N ARG A 669 -0.33 -2.07 -2.53
CA ARG A 669 0.62 -2.61 -3.51
C ARG A 669 1.45 -3.76 -2.95
N ALA A 670 1.85 -3.69 -1.67
CA ALA A 670 2.57 -4.79 -1.01
C ALA A 670 1.74 -6.08 -0.90
N LEU A 671 0.43 -5.96 -0.67
CA LEU A 671 -0.52 -7.08 -0.63
C LEU A 671 -1.08 -7.44 -2.01
N GLY A 672 -0.64 -6.77 -3.08
CA GLY A 672 -1.04 -7.06 -4.46
C GLY A 672 -2.53 -6.87 -4.72
N PHE A 673 -3.20 -5.96 -4.01
CA PHE A 673 -4.64 -5.70 -4.15
C PHE A 673 -5.00 -5.37 -5.60
N PRO A 674 -6.05 -6.01 -6.17
CA PRO A 674 -6.44 -5.86 -7.56
C PRO A 674 -7.14 -4.52 -7.84
N LEU A 675 -7.47 -4.30 -9.11
CA LEU A 675 -8.37 -3.24 -9.55
C LEU A 675 -9.72 -3.32 -8.82
N GLU A 676 -10.16 -2.21 -8.23
CA GLU A 676 -11.49 -2.09 -7.65
C GLU A 676 -12.53 -1.95 -8.78
N ARG A 677 -13.45 -2.91 -8.90
CA ARG A 677 -14.37 -3.03 -10.04
C ARG A 677 -15.78 -3.47 -9.62
N PRO A 678 -16.54 -2.64 -8.87
CA PRO A 678 -17.91 -2.97 -8.47
C PRO A 678 -18.84 -3.04 -9.69
N LYS A 679 -19.84 -3.94 -9.65
CA LYS A 679 -20.84 -4.07 -10.71
C LYS A 679 -22.00 -3.10 -10.50
N SER A 680 -22.23 -2.21 -11.46
CA SER A 680 -23.41 -1.34 -11.50
C SER A 680 -24.64 -2.07 -12.08
N MET A 681 -25.83 -1.60 -11.69
CA MET A 681 -27.12 -2.01 -12.24
C MET A 681 -28.01 -0.77 -12.41
N SER A 682 -28.86 -0.75 -13.44
CA SER A 682 -29.92 0.25 -13.59
C SER A 682 -31.14 -0.09 -12.75
N THR A 683 -32.04 0.88 -12.55
CA THR A 683 -33.35 0.66 -11.91
C THR A 683 -34.12 -0.49 -12.56
N ASP A 684 -34.23 -0.51 -13.90
CA ASP A 684 -34.93 -1.57 -14.64
C ASP A 684 -34.24 -2.94 -14.47
N GLY A 685 -32.90 -2.94 -14.37
CA GLY A 685 -32.12 -4.14 -14.09
C GLY A 685 -32.38 -4.70 -12.69
N LEU A 686 -32.52 -3.82 -11.70
CA LEU A 686 -32.87 -4.20 -10.32
C LEU A 686 -34.31 -4.70 -10.21
N MET A 687 -35.28 -4.05 -10.87
CA MET A 687 -36.66 -4.52 -10.91
C MET A 687 -36.74 -5.93 -11.51
N LYS A 688 -36.20 -6.13 -12.71
CA LYS A 688 -36.13 -7.45 -13.37
C LYS A 688 -35.42 -8.51 -12.50
N PHE A 689 -34.35 -8.12 -11.80
CA PHE A 689 -33.65 -9.02 -10.89
C PHE A 689 -34.52 -9.45 -9.71
N VAL A 690 -35.21 -8.51 -9.04
CA VAL A 690 -36.12 -8.81 -7.93
C VAL A 690 -37.32 -9.63 -8.39
N ASP A 691 -37.91 -9.32 -9.54
CA ASP A 691 -39.00 -10.11 -10.14
C ASP A 691 -38.55 -11.56 -10.40
N SER A 692 -37.35 -11.74 -10.98
CA SER A 692 -36.75 -13.07 -11.23
C SER A 692 -36.37 -13.88 -9.98
N LYS A 693 -36.46 -13.27 -8.79
CA LYS A 693 -36.25 -13.91 -7.49
C LYS A 693 -37.55 -14.14 -6.70
N SER A 694 -38.66 -13.60 -7.18
CA SER A 694 -39.96 -13.62 -6.52
C SER A 694 -40.95 -14.60 -7.15
N GLY A 695 -40.62 -15.16 -8.32
CA GLY A 695 -41.28 -16.32 -8.95
C GLY A 695 -40.40 -17.57 -8.91
#